data_AF-A0A812KB45-F1
#
_entry.id   AF-A0A812KB45-F1
#
_cell.length_a   1.000
_cell.length_b   1.000
_cell.length_c   1.000
_cell.angle_alpha   90.00
_cell.angle_beta   90.00
_cell.angle_gamma   90.00
#
_symmetry.space_group_name_H-M   'P 1'
#
loop_
_entity.id
_entity.type
_entity.pdbx_description
1 polymer ?
#
loop_
_entity_poly.entity_id
_entity_poly.type
_entity_poly.pdbx_seq_one_letter_code
_entity_poly.pdbx_strand_id
1 'polypeptide(L)'
;MWNRRGRPPLHPFWDFLRELGAQPGQGRPPAVRPVFQGGLTIDGADLYRRARAAARKAGGCDGWTGKLWAALPRQFFDKLAGIWQRVLEGADIPAPWLQVSWERALAQLTSWASRAFPVELCGGVSGRDTSDVHAALCRDMFVQRRGGPLAGCKADIRKCFDTASPTLAAEAFQWLGGPPVIAALLERFYRSHERWITNQCFVAPRPVKDAAALQGCPLSPLMLNCLMAVWCRTVRLRSPEIRFALFLDDRTLWNRGARPAAQVHQAMLEGGRADAVMGFTLHPDKLESFGTSHGTREALFAVSDVVGIPQVTFTLLGVKYNVDRADPVNAGVLTDKLVRRCRRIRWAGPTVKQRVFLVGIMVISLFRWCAPWVRFYKHNLHKWRTHIESAVWGRAPPPGRSPAIFWSALATVSLHPEFALTEATLLSERKRLRDGRHLARATRTLAAFKEMGRTVEGDVWSTPHGPFHPGQVSQAFLRRALRDDWTRRLLLRDPKVAGQQVAEDFVLSFHQKEVHATNWAGLRVLAAAVVDSRVLARRRCALPCVCGEQGPSHTHVTFDCEARPWTAARRTAVERRMLVPLGLVAPAFVDGDVEASIEEVVRYVQRLPLDFDIVIATDGGCLVHPGLDAHQRAAWAVVFYEGACFSGLVPGPEQIAAADERTALLIVAVALTRGNRQGKLLIDNLPGFTRGGPGVRRATRGRHGDASPALVN
;
A
#
# COMPACT_ATOMS: atom_id res chain seq x y z
N MET A 1 20.04 -42.80 25.72
CA MET A 1 20.50 -43.86 24.79
C MET A 1 21.35 -43.21 23.71
N TRP A 2 22.63 -43.54 23.64
CA TRP A 2 23.58 -43.05 22.63
C TRP A 2 23.78 -44.17 21.59
N ASN A 3 24.00 -43.83 20.31
CA ASN A 3 24.27 -44.88 19.32
C ASN A 3 25.67 -45.51 19.53
N ARG A 4 25.94 -46.65 18.89
CA ARG A 4 27.22 -47.39 18.98
C ARG A 4 28.49 -46.59 18.61
N ARG A 5 28.36 -45.33 18.18
CA ARG A 5 29.46 -44.40 17.85
C ARG A 5 29.55 -43.21 18.80
N GLY A 6 28.90 -43.24 19.97
CA GLY A 6 28.98 -42.15 20.94
C GLY A 6 28.43 -40.83 20.41
N ARG A 7 27.53 -40.85 19.42
CA ARG A 7 26.81 -39.65 19.00
C ARG A 7 25.47 -39.60 19.73
N PRO A 8 25.03 -38.42 20.19
CA PRO A 8 23.65 -38.25 20.64
C PRO A 8 22.71 -38.72 19.52
N PRO A 9 21.58 -39.36 19.84
CA PRO A 9 20.60 -39.73 18.83
C PRO A 9 20.25 -38.48 18.01
N LEU A 10 20.27 -38.60 16.69
CA LEU A 10 19.89 -37.51 15.81
C LEU A 10 18.48 -37.06 16.21
N HIS A 11 18.32 -35.76 16.43
CA HIS A 11 17.03 -35.18 16.82
C HIS A 11 15.99 -35.57 15.75
N PRO A 12 14.76 -36.02 16.10
CA PRO A 12 13.73 -36.45 15.13
C PRO A 12 13.48 -35.46 13.99
N PHE A 13 13.72 -34.17 14.25
CA PHE A 13 13.68 -33.11 13.24
C PHE A 13 14.72 -33.24 12.13
N TRP A 14 15.97 -33.62 12.43
CA TRP A 14 16.99 -33.82 11.39
C TRP A 14 16.68 -34.99 10.47
N ASP A 15 16.10 -36.06 11.01
CA ASP A 15 15.65 -37.20 10.22
C ASP A 15 14.52 -36.77 9.27
N PHE A 16 13.54 -36.03 9.79
CA PHE A 16 12.48 -35.43 9.00
C PHE A 16 13.01 -34.49 7.90
N LEU A 17 14.00 -33.63 8.21
CA LEU A 17 14.65 -32.75 7.23
C LEU A 17 15.44 -33.52 6.15
N ARG A 18 15.97 -34.69 6.48
CA ARG A 18 16.64 -35.58 5.51
C ARG A 18 15.64 -36.24 4.59
N GLU A 19 14.50 -36.72 5.11
CA GLU A 19 13.39 -37.23 4.30
C GLU A 19 12.88 -36.19 3.30
N LEU A 20 12.72 -34.93 3.74
CA LEU A 20 12.34 -33.83 2.84
C LEU A 20 13.43 -33.50 1.79
N GLY A 21 14.68 -33.85 2.07
CA GLY A 21 15.81 -33.66 1.17
C GLY A 21 16.07 -34.82 0.20
N ALA A 22 15.62 -36.02 0.54
CA ALA A 22 15.77 -37.24 -0.25
C ALA A 22 14.49 -37.50 -1.04
N GLN A 23 14.49 -37.27 -2.36
CA GLN A 23 13.31 -37.59 -3.18
C GLN A 23 13.20 -39.12 -3.42
N PRO A 24 12.00 -39.71 -3.34
CA PRO A 24 11.76 -41.06 -3.85
C PRO A 24 11.85 -41.04 -5.38
N GLY A 25 12.82 -41.77 -5.95
CA GLY A 25 12.75 -42.20 -7.36
C GLY A 25 13.39 -41.31 -8.43
N GLN A 26 14.13 -40.26 -8.10
CA GLN A 26 14.93 -39.53 -9.10
C GLN A 26 16.40 -39.42 -8.65
N GLY A 27 17.28 -40.17 -9.32
CA GLY A 27 18.74 -40.16 -9.11
C GLY A 27 19.44 -38.86 -9.56
N ARG A 28 18.85 -37.69 -9.32
CA ARG A 28 19.52 -36.39 -9.46
C ARG A 28 19.62 -35.71 -8.09
N PRO A 29 20.81 -35.22 -7.69
CA PRO A 29 20.92 -34.39 -6.50
C PRO A 29 20.03 -33.14 -6.64
N PRO A 30 19.50 -32.59 -5.53
CA PRO A 30 18.60 -31.45 -5.58
C PRO A 30 19.23 -30.31 -6.37
N ALA A 31 18.38 -29.54 -7.09
CA ALA A 31 18.76 -28.21 -7.55
C ALA A 31 19.44 -27.48 -6.38
N VAL A 32 20.69 -27.07 -6.57
CA VAL A 32 21.59 -26.52 -5.55
C VAL A 32 20.79 -25.57 -4.65
N ARG A 33 20.65 -25.92 -3.36
CA ARG A 33 19.98 -25.04 -2.40
C ARG A 33 20.71 -23.70 -2.41
N PRO A 34 20.01 -22.55 -2.38
CA PRO A 34 20.66 -21.25 -2.44
C PRO A 34 21.49 -21.04 -1.17
N VAL A 35 22.77 -21.37 -1.24
CA VAL A 35 23.74 -21.09 -0.19
C VAL A 35 23.97 -19.58 -0.18
N PHE A 36 24.03 -18.98 1.00
CA PHE A 36 24.46 -17.59 1.13
C PHE A 36 25.90 -17.44 0.62
N GLN A 37 26.11 -16.65 -0.44
CA GLN A 37 27.39 -16.46 -1.12
C GLN A 37 28.11 -15.14 -0.73
N GLY A 38 27.62 -14.41 0.27
CA GLY A 38 28.19 -13.12 0.70
C GLY A 38 28.99 -13.22 2.00
N GLY A 39 29.87 -12.25 2.25
CA GLY A 39 30.37 -11.95 3.60
C GLY A 39 29.36 -11.09 4.35
N LEU A 40 29.12 -11.37 5.63
CA LEU A 40 28.33 -10.48 6.48
C LEU A 40 29.21 -9.32 6.94
N THR A 41 28.80 -8.09 6.65
CA THR A 41 29.57 -6.89 6.99
C THR A 41 28.74 -5.85 7.72
N ILE A 42 29.34 -5.20 8.72
CA ILE A 42 28.69 -4.13 9.49
C ILE A 42 29.54 -2.86 9.39
N ASP A 43 28.90 -1.75 8.99
CA ASP A 43 29.53 -0.44 8.77
C ASP A 43 28.86 0.65 9.64
N GLY A 44 29.63 1.49 10.31
CA GLY A 44 29.09 2.50 11.21
C GLY A 44 28.23 3.56 10.51
N ALA A 45 28.50 3.88 9.24
CA ALA A 45 27.71 4.88 8.51
C ALA A 45 26.25 4.46 8.35
N ASP A 46 25.99 3.19 8.04
CA ASP A 46 24.61 2.69 7.94
C ASP A 46 23.92 2.54 9.30
N LEU A 47 24.64 2.12 10.35
CA LEU A 47 24.09 2.10 11.71
C LEU A 47 23.66 3.51 12.16
N TYR A 48 24.49 4.52 11.88
CA TYR A 48 24.18 5.93 12.16
C TYR A 48 22.92 6.41 11.43
N ARG A 49 22.79 6.11 10.12
CA ARG A 49 21.58 6.46 9.35
C ARG A 49 20.32 5.83 9.94
N ARG A 50 20.41 4.57 10.38
CA ARG A 50 19.28 3.85 10.98
C ARG A 50 18.89 4.40 12.34
N ALA A 51 19.86 4.72 13.20
CA ALA A 51 19.60 5.37 14.48
C ALA A 51 18.81 6.68 14.27
N ARG A 52 19.20 7.49 13.27
CA ARG A 52 18.45 8.70 12.90
C ARG A 52 17.06 8.41 12.33
N ALA A 53 16.90 7.36 11.52
CA ALA A 53 15.59 6.94 11.03
C ALA A 53 14.68 6.44 12.17
N ALA A 54 15.27 5.87 13.23
CA ALA A 54 14.57 5.36 14.40
C ALA A 54 14.29 6.43 15.47
N ALA A 55 14.59 7.72 15.22
CA ALA A 55 14.50 8.80 16.21
C ALA A 55 13.12 8.94 16.90
N ARG A 56 12.05 8.42 16.27
CA ARG A 56 10.67 8.47 16.80
C ARG A 56 10.20 7.15 17.42
N LYS A 57 11.04 6.12 17.48
CA LYS A 57 10.73 4.85 18.15
C LYS A 57 10.85 5.04 19.68
N ALA A 58 10.01 4.32 20.43
CA ALA A 58 10.09 4.25 21.88
C ALA A 58 11.43 3.61 22.32
N GLY A 59 11.88 3.95 23.53
CA GLY A 59 13.09 3.33 24.11
C GLY A 59 12.86 1.90 24.56
N GLY A 60 13.96 1.16 24.73
CA GLY A 60 13.97 -0.16 25.33
C GLY A 60 13.94 -0.10 26.87
N CYS A 61 14.13 -1.25 27.51
CA CYS A 61 14.23 -1.33 28.98
C CYS A 61 15.51 -0.69 29.52
N ASP A 62 16.49 -0.39 28.65
CA ASP A 62 17.73 0.32 28.95
C ASP A 62 17.55 1.84 29.09
N GLY A 63 16.33 2.36 28.86
CA GLY A 63 16.03 3.79 28.93
C GLY A 63 16.52 4.61 27.73
N TRP A 64 17.22 3.98 26.77
CA TRP A 64 17.72 4.67 25.58
C TRP A 64 16.63 4.82 24.54
N THR A 65 16.15 6.05 24.35
CA THR A 65 15.17 6.36 23.30
C THR A 65 15.80 6.46 21.92
N GLY A 66 15.00 6.30 20.85
CA GLY A 66 15.48 6.52 19.49
C GLY A 66 16.09 7.92 19.27
N LYS A 67 15.60 8.95 19.98
CA LYS A 67 16.17 10.30 19.93
C LYS A 67 17.60 10.35 20.48
N LEU A 68 17.85 9.66 21.60
CA LEU A 68 19.17 9.59 22.22
C LEU A 68 20.16 8.87 21.29
N TRP A 69 19.75 7.74 20.71
CA TRP A 69 20.54 7.05 19.69
C TRP A 69 20.84 7.93 18.47
N ALA A 70 19.86 8.69 17.99
CA ALA A 70 20.02 9.58 16.84
C ALA A 70 20.98 10.76 17.10
N ALA A 71 21.22 11.11 18.36
CA ALA A 71 22.12 12.20 18.77
C ALA A 71 23.59 11.75 18.89
N LEU A 72 23.86 10.44 18.91
CA LEU A 72 25.23 9.92 19.01
C LEU A 72 26.05 10.22 17.74
N PRO A 73 27.35 10.52 17.87
CA PRO A 73 28.21 10.84 16.73
C PRO A 73 28.50 9.61 15.87
N ARG A 74 28.80 9.81 14.58
CA ARG A 74 29.12 8.72 13.65
C ARG A 74 30.24 7.80 14.16
N GLN A 75 31.28 8.37 14.79
CA GLN A 75 32.42 7.63 15.32
C GLN A 75 32.01 6.56 16.34
N PHE A 76 30.97 6.82 17.15
CA PHE A 76 30.40 5.83 18.06
C PHE A 76 29.89 4.62 17.28
N PHE A 77 29.18 4.86 16.18
CA PHE A 77 28.64 3.80 15.33
C PHE A 77 29.73 3.04 14.57
N ASP A 78 30.84 3.68 14.20
CA ASP A 78 31.99 3.01 13.60
C ASP A 78 32.64 2.02 14.59
N LYS A 79 32.76 2.40 15.87
CA LYS A 79 33.23 1.49 16.93
C LYS A 79 32.23 0.37 17.20
N LEU A 80 30.94 0.69 17.28
CA LEU A 80 29.87 -0.30 17.43
C LEU A 80 29.87 -1.32 16.28
N ALA A 81 30.07 -0.85 15.05
CA ALA A 81 30.21 -1.71 13.88
C ALA A 81 31.40 -2.66 14.01
N GLY A 82 32.55 -2.17 14.47
CA GLY A 82 33.73 -3.01 14.72
C GLY A 82 33.48 -4.12 15.74
N ILE A 83 32.76 -3.84 16.83
CA ILE A 83 32.41 -4.87 17.83
C ILE A 83 31.49 -5.92 17.20
N TRP A 84 30.46 -5.49 16.49
CA TRP A 84 29.55 -6.42 15.82
C TRP A 84 30.22 -7.24 14.71
N GLN A 85 31.20 -6.68 14.02
CA GLN A 85 32.00 -7.38 13.03
C GLN A 85 32.80 -8.53 13.67
N ARG A 86 33.43 -8.27 14.83
CA ARG A 86 34.11 -9.33 15.62
C ARG A 86 33.15 -10.43 16.06
N VAL A 87 31.92 -10.07 16.46
CA VAL A 87 30.89 -11.05 16.83
C VAL A 87 30.50 -11.91 15.62
N LEU A 88 30.38 -11.33 14.43
CA LEU A 88 30.14 -12.07 13.18
C LEU A 88 31.32 -12.93 12.74
N GLU A 89 32.53 -12.63 13.21
CA GLU A 89 33.74 -13.44 13.01
C GLU A 89 33.89 -14.55 14.06
N GLY A 90 32.95 -14.67 15.01
CA GLY A 90 32.90 -15.74 16.00
C GLY A 90 33.19 -15.31 17.44
N ALA A 91 33.44 -14.02 17.72
CA ALA A 91 33.61 -13.53 19.08
C ALA A 91 32.33 -13.64 19.93
N ASP A 92 32.48 -13.59 21.25
CA ASP A 92 31.36 -13.59 22.18
C ASP A 92 30.55 -12.29 22.14
N ILE A 93 29.22 -12.42 22.28
CA ILE A 93 28.33 -11.27 22.42
C ILE A 93 28.55 -10.72 23.83
N PRO A 94 28.86 -9.42 24.01
CA PRO A 94 28.93 -8.83 25.34
C PRO A 94 27.63 -9.07 26.10
N ALA A 95 27.70 -9.56 27.34
CA ALA A 95 26.52 -9.93 28.12
C ALA A 95 25.41 -8.84 28.18
N PRO A 96 25.73 -7.53 28.31
CA PRO A 96 24.70 -6.47 28.27
C PRO A 96 23.96 -6.37 26.93
N TRP A 97 24.53 -6.88 25.84
CA TRP A 97 24.01 -6.76 24.48
C TRP A 97 23.13 -7.94 24.06
N LEU A 98 22.99 -8.96 24.92
CA LEU A 98 21.97 -10.00 24.79
C LEU A 98 20.54 -9.45 24.90
N GLN A 99 20.38 -8.14 25.15
CA GLN A 99 19.12 -7.41 25.17
C GLN A 99 18.95 -6.45 23.98
N VAL A 100 19.91 -6.37 23.05
CA VAL A 100 19.93 -5.39 21.94
C VAL A 100 19.52 -6.03 20.60
N SER A 101 18.91 -5.21 19.74
CA SER A 101 18.25 -5.60 18.48
C SER A 101 19.22 -5.85 17.30
N TRP A 102 18.90 -6.83 16.44
CA TRP A 102 19.75 -7.41 15.39
C TRP A 102 19.37 -6.98 13.94
N GLU A 103 18.74 -5.81 13.78
CA GLU A 103 18.07 -5.41 12.52
C GLU A 103 18.97 -5.45 11.26
N ARG A 104 20.30 -5.28 11.38
CA ARG A 104 21.20 -5.22 10.20
C ARG A 104 21.65 -6.57 9.66
N ALA A 105 22.02 -7.51 10.53
CA ALA A 105 22.40 -8.85 10.07
C ALA A 105 21.24 -9.47 9.28
N LEU A 106 20.00 -9.21 9.71
CA LEU A 106 18.76 -9.60 9.03
C LEU A 106 18.56 -8.94 7.67
N ALA A 107 18.90 -7.65 7.52
CA ALA A 107 18.74 -6.94 6.24
C ALA A 107 19.62 -7.56 5.13
N GLN A 108 20.82 -8.03 5.47
CA GLN A 108 21.73 -8.70 4.52
C GLN A 108 21.24 -10.08 4.11
N LEU A 109 20.37 -10.71 4.92
CA LEU A 109 19.74 -11.99 4.59
C LEU A 109 18.55 -11.85 3.63
N THR A 110 18.14 -10.63 3.27
CA THR A 110 16.95 -10.41 2.42
C THR A 110 17.03 -11.17 1.09
N SER A 111 18.16 -11.10 0.39
CA SER A 111 18.35 -11.77 -0.91
C SER A 111 18.38 -13.30 -0.80
N TRP A 112 18.89 -13.82 0.32
CA TRP A 112 18.84 -15.25 0.62
C TRP A 112 17.42 -15.67 0.97
N ALA A 113 16.75 -14.98 1.90
CA ALA A 113 15.40 -15.28 2.36
C ALA A 113 14.40 -15.29 1.19
N SER A 114 14.48 -14.32 0.27
CA SER A 114 13.62 -14.28 -0.92
C SER A 114 13.79 -15.48 -1.85
N ARG A 115 14.95 -16.15 -1.86
CA ARG A 115 15.25 -17.35 -2.66
C ARG A 115 15.02 -18.66 -1.89
N ALA A 116 15.39 -18.69 -0.61
CA ALA A 116 15.34 -19.89 0.22
C ALA A 116 13.91 -20.23 0.66
N PHE A 117 13.09 -19.21 0.93
CA PHE A 117 11.71 -19.39 1.37
C PHE A 117 10.77 -19.69 0.20
N PRO A 118 9.88 -20.69 0.31
CA PRO A 118 8.86 -20.98 -0.71
C PRO A 118 7.99 -19.76 -1.02
N VAL A 119 7.54 -19.61 -2.27
CA VAL A 119 6.78 -18.44 -2.73
C VAL A 119 5.44 -18.26 -1.99
N GLU A 120 4.91 -19.33 -1.40
CA GLU A 120 3.68 -19.38 -0.62
C GLU A 120 3.82 -18.66 0.74
N LEU A 121 5.06 -18.52 1.25
CA LEU A 121 5.35 -17.84 2.51
C LEU A 121 5.46 -16.32 2.28
N CYS A 122 4.43 -15.58 2.70
CA CYS A 122 4.31 -14.14 2.42
C CYS A 122 4.70 -13.27 3.63
N GLY A 123 4.51 -13.74 4.85
CA GLY A 123 4.73 -12.96 6.08
C GLY A 123 6.21 -12.64 6.31
N GLY A 124 6.55 -11.36 6.53
CA GLY A 124 7.92 -10.97 6.92
C GLY A 124 9.00 -11.16 5.84
N VAL A 125 8.63 -11.43 4.59
CA VAL A 125 9.57 -11.60 3.47
C VAL A 125 9.53 -10.38 2.55
N SER A 126 10.69 -9.79 2.27
CA SER A 126 10.77 -8.59 1.43
C SER A 126 10.23 -8.85 0.01
N GLY A 127 9.42 -7.91 -0.48
CA GLY A 127 8.84 -7.96 -1.82
C GLY A 127 7.59 -8.85 -1.96
N ARG A 128 7.18 -9.56 -0.90
CA ARG A 128 5.96 -10.38 -0.89
C ARG A 128 4.83 -9.64 -0.18
N ASP A 129 3.60 -9.80 -0.67
CA ASP A 129 2.43 -9.04 -0.25
C ASP A 129 1.22 -9.98 -0.11
N THR A 130 0.45 -9.83 0.97
CA THR A 130 -0.77 -10.60 1.23
C THR A 130 -1.84 -10.36 0.16
N SER A 131 -1.74 -9.25 -0.56
CA SER A 131 -2.59 -8.93 -1.71
C SER A 131 -2.60 -10.04 -2.76
N ASP A 132 -1.47 -10.74 -2.95
CA ASP A 132 -1.36 -11.82 -3.94
C ASP A 132 -2.14 -13.07 -3.52
N VAL A 133 -2.19 -13.35 -2.21
CA VAL A 133 -3.00 -14.42 -1.62
C VAL A 133 -4.49 -14.13 -1.85
N HIS A 134 -4.92 -12.91 -1.52
CA HIS A 134 -6.32 -12.50 -1.73
C HIS A 134 -6.71 -12.53 -3.21
N ALA A 135 -5.83 -12.09 -4.11
CA ALA A 135 -6.08 -12.12 -5.55
C ALA A 135 -6.23 -13.56 -6.06
N ALA A 136 -5.35 -14.48 -5.65
CA ALA A 136 -5.40 -15.88 -6.06
C ALA A 136 -6.69 -16.57 -5.56
N LEU A 137 -7.04 -16.40 -4.29
CA LEU A 137 -8.25 -16.97 -3.71
C LEU A 137 -9.51 -16.38 -4.35
N CYS A 138 -9.59 -15.05 -4.51
CA CYS A 138 -10.73 -14.39 -5.17
C CYS A 138 -10.93 -14.88 -6.61
N ARG A 139 -9.84 -15.06 -7.37
CA ARG A 139 -9.89 -15.60 -8.73
C ARG A 139 -10.45 -17.02 -8.73
N ASP A 140 -9.95 -17.89 -7.86
CA ASP A 140 -10.38 -19.29 -7.82
C ASP A 140 -11.84 -19.41 -7.37
N MET A 141 -12.25 -18.64 -6.37
CA MET A 141 -13.66 -18.53 -5.97
C MET A 141 -14.54 -18.02 -7.12
N PHE A 142 -14.05 -17.07 -7.93
CA PHE A 142 -14.81 -16.55 -9.07
C PHE A 142 -14.97 -17.58 -10.20
N VAL A 143 -13.88 -18.26 -10.59
CA VAL A 143 -13.92 -19.30 -11.64
C VAL A 143 -14.92 -20.40 -11.27
N GLN A 144 -14.89 -20.84 -10.01
CA GLN A 144 -15.69 -21.98 -9.55
C GLN A 144 -17.18 -21.65 -9.35
N ARG A 145 -17.53 -20.36 -9.24
CA ARG A 145 -18.94 -19.92 -9.30
C ARG A 145 -19.65 -20.23 -10.62
N ARG A 146 -18.89 -20.53 -11.69
CA ARG A 146 -19.44 -20.90 -13.00
C ARG A 146 -19.61 -22.43 -13.19
N GLY A 147 -19.41 -23.23 -12.14
CA GLY A 147 -19.79 -24.65 -12.17
C GLY A 147 -18.77 -25.65 -11.61
N GLY A 148 -18.10 -25.36 -10.49
CA GLY A 148 -17.27 -26.39 -9.85
C GLY A 148 -17.05 -26.20 -8.35
N PRO A 149 -16.72 -27.27 -7.62
CA PRO A 149 -16.55 -27.21 -6.19
C PRO A 149 -15.16 -26.67 -5.82
N LEU A 150 -15.13 -25.85 -4.77
CA LEU A 150 -13.92 -25.36 -4.12
C LEU A 150 -14.06 -25.62 -2.63
N ALA A 151 -12.99 -26.13 -2.03
CA ALA A 151 -12.86 -26.33 -0.59
C ALA A 151 -11.57 -25.67 -0.12
N GLY A 152 -11.57 -25.20 1.12
CA GLY A 152 -10.36 -24.75 1.78
C GLY A 152 -10.49 -24.78 3.29
N CYS A 153 -9.38 -24.52 3.96
CA CYS A 153 -9.34 -24.33 5.40
C CYS A 153 -8.35 -23.23 5.77
N LYS A 154 -8.61 -22.66 6.94
CA LYS A 154 -7.75 -21.70 7.62
C LYS A 154 -7.35 -22.31 8.96
N ALA A 155 -6.07 -22.24 9.26
CA ALA A 155 -5.51 -22.72 10.51
C ALA A 155 -4.58 -21.67 11.12
N ASP A 156 -4.63 -21.56 12.45
CA ASP A 156 -3.82 -20.65 13.26
C ASP A 156 -3.06 -21.50 14.29
N ILE A 157 -1.78 -21.21 14.51
CA ILE A 157 -0.97 -21.95 15.49
C ILE A 157 -1.19 -21.34 16.86
N ARG A 158 -1.55 -22.17 17.84
CA ARG A 158 -1.79 -21.73 19.21
C ARG A 158 -0.50 -21.15 19.81
N LYS A 159 -0.54 -19.87 20.20
CA LYS A 159 0.59 -19.17 20.84
C LYS A 159 1.91 -19.34 20.09
N CYS A 160 1.89 -19.17 18.76
CA CYS A 160 2.99 -19.52 17.87
C CYS A 160 4.38 -19.08 18.37
N PHE A 161 4.57 -17.80 18.71
CA PHE A 161 5.87 -17.29 19.20
C PHE A 161 6.31 -17.92 20.52
N ASP A 162 5.37 -18.23 21.41
CA ASP A 162 5.65 -18.86 22.72
C ASP A 162 6.01 -20.36 22.56
N THR A 163 5.65 -20.97 21.43
CA THR A 163 5.95 -22.38 21.12
C THR A 163 7.10 -22.59 20.14
N ALA A 164 7.51 -21.55 19.41
CA ALA A 164 8.53 -21.66 18.37
C ALA A 164 9.93 -21.87 18.98
N SER A 165 10.51 -23.05 18.74
CA SER A 165 11.84 -23.42 19.22
C SER A 165 12.96 -22.74 18.41
N PRO A 166 13.82 -21.90 19.03
CA PRO A 166 15.00 -21.30 18.44
C PRO A 166 16.02 -22.33 17.96
N THR A 167 16.15 -23.44 18.69
CA THR A 167 17.03 -24.55 18.29
C THR A 167 16.57 -25.12 16.95
N LEU A 168 15.29 -25.51 16.83
CA LEU A 168 14.75 -26.05 15.59
C LEU A 168 14.78 -25.00 14.46
N ALA A 169 14.53 -23.73 14.78
CA ALA A 169 14.62 -22.65 13.81
C ALA A 169 16.05 -22.45 13.29
N ALA A 170 17.07 -22.58 14.14
CA ALA A 170 18.48 -22.51 13.76
C ALA A 170 18.89 -23.71 12.88
N GLU A 171 18.42 -24.91 13.21
CA GLU A 171 18.62 -26.12 12.39
C GLU A 171 17.96 -25.97 11.01
N ALA A 172 16.70 -25.52 10.97
CA ALA A 172 15.98 -25.24 9.74
C ALA A 172 16.68 -24.15 8.90
N PHE A 173 17.17 -23.09 9.56
CA PHE A 173 17.91 -22.00 8.90
C PHE A 173 19.19 -22.52 8.22
N GLN A 174 19.99 -23.34 8.91
CA GLN A 174 21.17 -23.97 8.33
C GLN A 174 20.79 -24.91 7.17
N TRP A 175 19.76 -25.73 7.35
CA TRP A 175 19.27 -26.63 6.30
C TRP A 175 18.80 -25.89 5.04
N LEU A 176 18.25 -24.68 5.20
CA LEU A 176 17.86 -23.78 4.10
C LEU A 176 19.06 -23.07 3.43
N GLY A 177 20.28 -23.28 3.90
CA GLY A 177 21.50 -22.68 3.34
C GLY A 177 21.88 -21.33 3.95
N GLY A 178 21.33 -21.00 5.13
CA GLY A 178 21.67 -19.79 5.87
C GLY A 178 23.10 -19.85 6.45
N PRO A 179 23.75 -18.70 6.72
CA PRO A 179 25.11 -18.66 7.28
C PRO A 179 25.22 -19.32 8.65
N PRO A 180 26.14 -20.29 8.85
CA PRO A 180 26.30 -20.97 10.14
C PRO A 180 26.54 -20.02 11.32
N VAL A 181 27.26 -18.93 11.09
CA VAL A 181 27.52 -17.91 12.13
C VAL A 181 26.23 -17.27 12.66
N ILE A 182 25.25 -16.99 11.79
CA ILE A 182 23.96 -16.44 12.23
C ILE A 182 23.17 -17.49 13.00
N ALA A 183 23.22 -18.76 12.59
CA ALA A 183 22.54 -19.83 13.32
C ALA A 183 23.10 -20.00 14.74
N ALA A 184 24.44 -20.01 14.89
CA ALA A 184 25.10 -20.08 16.18
C ALA A 184 24.77 -18.85 17.05
N LEU A 185 24.71 -17.67 16.45
CA LEU A 185 24.33 -16.45 17.15
C LEU A 185 22.87 -16.46 17.62
N LEU A 186 21.94 -16.95 16.80
CA LEU A 186 20.53 -17.14 17.18
C LEU A 186 20.41 -18.07 18.39
N GLU A 187 21.05 -19.22 18.32
CA GLU A 187 21.02 -20.22 19.40
C GLU A 187 21.60 -19.65 20.70
N ARG A 188 22.77 -18.98 20.62
CA ARG A 188 23.41 -18.35 21.78
C ARG A 188 22.56 -17.23 22.38
N PHE A 189 21.98 -16.38 21.54
CA PHE A 189 21.13 -15.27 21.96
C PHE A 189 19.92 -15.76 22.74
N TYR A 190 19.17 -16.71 22.19
CA TYR A 190 17.95 -17.21 22.83
C TYR A 190 18.22 -18.13 24.03
N ARG A 191 19.29 -18.93 24.02
CA ARG A 191 19.68 -19.78 25.15
C ARG A 191 20.03 -18.96 26.39
N SER A 192 20.65 -17.81 26.20
CA SER A 192 21.19 -16.98 27.28
C SER A 192 20.21 -15.89 27.74
N HIS A 193 19.00 -15.86 27.18
CA HIS A 193 18.06 -14.76 27.40
C HIS A 193 17.26 -14.95 28.69
N GLU A 194 17.32 -13.94 29.57
CA GLU A 194 16.58 -13.86 30.82
C GLU A 194 15.47 -12.79 30.69
N ARG A 195 14.23 -13.17 30.99
CA ARG A 195 13.06 -12.31 30.80
C ARG A 195 12.46 -11.86 32.12
N TRP A 196 12.38 -10.55 32.32
CA TRP A 196 11.58 -9.96 33.38
C TRP A 196 10.17 -9.71 32.87
N ILE A 197 9.21 -10.47 33.39
CA ILE A 197 7.80 -10.36 32.98
C ILE A 197 7.08 -9.47 33.98
N THR A 198 6.38 -8.46 33.47
CA THR A 198 5.44 -7.67 34.27
C THR A 198 4.02 -8.00 33.84
N ASN A 199 3.16 -8.36 34.79
CA ASN A 199 1.74 -8.57 34.56
C ASN A 199 0.94 -7.79 35.61
N GLN A 200 0.00 -6.94 35.17
CA GLN A 200 -0.83 -6.12 36.07
C GLN A 200 -0.02 -5.38 37.15
N CYS A 201 1.10 -4.76 36.76
CA CYS A 201 2.03 -4.04 37.66
C CYS A 201 2.82 -4.93 38.65
N PHE A 202 2.69 -6.26 38.59
CA PHE A 202 3.58 -7.17 39.32
C PHE A 202 4.74 -7.60 38.44
N VAL A 203 5.95 -7.44 38.93
CA VAL A 203 7.18 -7.92 38.28
C VAL A 203 7.52 -9.30 38.84
N ALA A 204 7.84 -10.25 37.96
CA ALA A 204 8.30 -11.57 38.39
C ALA A 204 9.50 -11.44 39.34
N PRO A 205 9.54 -12.16 40.49
CA PRO A 205 10.61 -12.03 41.48
C PRO A 205 11.95 -12.57 40.99
N ARG A 206 11.94 -13.35 39.90
CA ARG A 206 13.12 -13.91 39.23
C ARG A 206 12.91 -13.86 37.72
N PRO A 207 13.98 -13.73 36.92
CA PRO A 207 13.86 -13.77 35.48
C PRO A 207 13.42 -15.16 35.00
N VAL A 208 12.50 -15.18 34.04
CA VAL A 208 12.06 -16.40 33.36
C VAL A 208 13.09 -16.75 32.29
N LYS A 209 13.61 -17.98 32.36
CA LYS A 209 14.46 -18.57 31.33
C LYS A 209 13.58 -19.43 30.44
N ASP A 210 13.16 -18.86 29.32
CA ASP A 210 12.37 -19.57 28.32
C ASP A 210 13.04 -19.46 26.96
N ALA A 211 13.13 -20.62 26.31
CA ALA A 211 13.75 -20.79 25.01
C ALA A 211 12.72 -20.59 23.88
N ALA A 212 11.69 -19.76 24.04
CA ALA A 212 10.73 -19.46 22.95
C ALA A 212 11.15 -18.23 22.12
N ALA A 213 10.55 -18.00 20.95
CA ALA A 213 10.78 -16.78 20.18
C ALA A 213 10.21 -15.53 20.89
N LEU A 214 10.89 -14.39 20.79
CA LEU A 214 10.50 -13.15 21.48
C LEU A 214 9.57 -12.30 20.62
N GLN A 215 8.39 -11.93 21.12
CA GLN A 215 7.52 -10.98 20.42
C GLN A 215 8.15 -9.57 20.41
N GLY A 216 8.20 -8.93 19.24
CA GLY A 216 8.88 -7.64 19.05
C GLY A 216 10.37 -7.75 18.74
N CYS A 217 10.99 -8.93 18.87
CA CYS A 217 12.36 -9.16 18.40
C CYS A 217 12.39 -9.29 16.86
N PRO A 218 13.26 -8.55 16.15
CA PRO A 218 13.35 -8.66 14.69
C PRO A 218 13.78 -10.04 14.17
N LEU A 219 14.44 -10.87 14.99
CA LEU A 219 14.86 -12.23 14.63
C LEU A 219 13.70 -13.22 14.62
N SER A 220 12.68 -13.00 15.45
CA SER A 220 11.58 -13.97 15.64
C SER A 220 10.80 -14.24 14.35
N PRO A 221 10.44 -13.23 13.52
CA PRO A 221 9.82 -13.51 12.22
C PRO A 221 10.69 -14.33 11.28
N LEU A 222 12.03 -14.13 11.29
CA LEU A 222 12.95 -14.92 10.48
C LEU A 222 12.94 -16.39 10.94
N MET A 223 13.05 -16.62 12.24
CA MET A 223 13.05 -17.95 12.84
C MET A 223 11.76 -18.70 12.52
N LEU A 224 10.63 -18.02 12.72
CA LEU A 224 9.32 -18.59 12.41
C LEU A 224 9.21 -18.91 10.91
N ASN A 225 9.67 -18.03 10.04
CA ASN A 225 9.68 -18.28 8.60
C ASN A 225 10.55 -19.48 8.20
N CYS A 226 11.64 -19.77 8.90
CA CYS A 226 12.44 -20.97 8.64
C CYS A 226 11.65 -22.25 8.95
N LEU A 227 10.96 -22.28 10.08
CA LEU A 227 10.07 -23.39 10.45
C LEU A 227 8.89 -23.51 9.48
N MET A 228 8.24 -22.38 9.13
CA MET A 228 7.15 -22.38 8.16
C MET A 228 7.61 -22.79 6.76
N ALA A 229 8.85 -22.52 6.37
CA ALA A 229 9.40 -23.00 5.11
C ALA A 229 9.52 -24.54 5.07
N VAL A 230 9.85 -25.18 6.20
CA VAL A 230 9.84 -26.65 6.34
C VAL A 230 8.42 -27.19 6.18
N TRP A 231 7.44 -26.56 6.84
CA TRP A 231 6.03 -26.90 6.70
C TRP A 231 5.55 -26.78 5.23
N CYS A 232 5.84 -25.64 4.58
CA CYS A 232 5.49 -25.39 3.18
C CYS A 232 6.07 -26.46 2.24
N ARG A 233 7.33 -26.86 2.44
CA ARG A 233 7.98 -27.89 1.63
C ARG A 233 7.35 -29.26 1.84
N THR A 234 6.96 -29.59 3.07
CA THR A 234 6.25 -30.83 3.39
C THR A 234 4.92 -30.91 2.65
N VAL A 235 4.07 -29.89 2.80
CA VAL A 235 2.76 -29.84 2.13
C VAL A 235 2.91 -29.84 0.62
N ARG A 236 3.88 -29.09 0.07
CA ARG A 236 4.13 -29.08 -1.38
C ARG A 236 4.57 -30.44 -1.92
N LEU A 237 5.44 -31.15 -1.21
CA LEU A 237 5.93 -32.46 -1.62
C LEU A 237 4.82 -33.52 -1.59
N ARG A 238 3.98 -33.50 -0.55
CA ARG A 238 2.94 -34.52 -0.32
C ARG A 238 1.60 -34.19 -0.97
N SER A 239 1.35 -32.92 -1.27
CA SER A 239 0.10 -32.44 -1.86
C SER A 239 0.39 -31.38 -2.94
N PRO A 240 1.00 -31.75 -4.08
CA PRO A 240 1.48 -30.79 -5.07
C PRO A 240 0.37 -29.95 -5.73
N GLU A 241 -0.86 -30.46 -5.74
CA GLU A 241 -2.03 -29.80 -6.32
C GLU A 241 -2.68 -28.76 -5.40
N ILE A 242 -2.39 -28.80 -4.09
CA ILE A 242 -3.00 -27.88 -3.13
C ILE A 242 -2.43 -26.47 -3.32
N ARG A 243 -3.32 -25.47 -3.33
CA ARG A 243 -2.88 -24.07 -3.21
C ARG A 243 -2.87 -23.71 -1.75
N PHE A 244 -1.83 -23.02 -1.33
CA PHE A 244 -1.73 -22.54 0.03
C PHE A 244 -0.91 -21.26 0.11
N ALA A 245 -1.13 -20.53 1.18
CA ALA A 245 -0.36 -19.34 1.52
C ALA A 245 -0.25 -19.22 3.04
N LEU A 246 0.90 -18.69 3.47
CA LEU A 246 1.18 -18.47 4.88
C LEU A 246 1.54 -17.00 5.11
N PHE A 247 0.96 -16.41 6.14
CA PHE A 247 1.42 -15.15 6.69
C PHE A 247 1.89 -15.39 8.12
N LEU A 248 3.20 -15.63 8.27
CA LEU A 248 3.76 -16.14 9.52
C LEU A 248 3.03 -17.43 9.92
N ASP A 249 2.26 -17.38 11.00
CA ASP A 249 1.50 -18.49 11.57
C ASP A 249 0.08 -18.67 10.99
N ASP A 250 -0.49 -17.66 10.32
CA ASP A 250 -1.80 -17.77 9.66
C ASP A 250 -1.66 -18.55 8.35
N ARG A 251 -2.24 -19.75 8.33
CA ARG A 251 -2.16 -20.71 7.22
C ARG A 251 -3.50 -20.79 6.52
N THR A 252 -3.48 -20.74 5.19
CA THR A 252 -4.69 -20.97 4.39
C THR A 252 -4.36 -21.90 3.23
N LEU A 253 -5.19 -22.92 3.06
CA LEU A 253 -5.08 -23.91 2.01
C LEU A 253 -6.42 -24.03 1.28
N TRP A 254 -6.39 -24.22 -0.03
CA TRP A 254 -7.60 -24.44 -0.81
C TRP A 254 -7.31 -25.22 -2.10
N ASN A 255 -8.30 -25.94 -2.59
CA ASN A 255 -8.28 -26.50 -3.94
C ASN A 255 -9.61 -26.35 -4.68
N ARG A 256 -9.54 -26.57 -5.99
CA ARG A 256 -10.67 -26.62 -6.93
C ARG A 256 -10.64 -27.96 -7.69
N GLY A 257 -11.77 -28.36 -8.25
CA GLY A 257 -11.85 -29.54 -9.12
C GLY A 257 -12.46 -30.75 -8.41
N ALA A 258 -12.08 -31.97 -8.76
CA ALA A 258 -12.68 -33.17 -8.18
C ALA A 258 -12.26 -33.38 -6.71
N ARG A 259 -13.23 -33.70 -5.84
CA ARG A 259 -13.01 -34.04 -4.41
C ARG A 259 -12.13 -33.03 -3.63
N PRO A 260 -12.41 -31.72 -3.70
CA PRO A 260 -11.52 -30.70 -3.13
C PRO A 260 -11.44 -30.80 -1.60
N ALA A 261 -12.52 -31.23 -0.92
CA ALA A 261 -12.53 -31.45 0.53
C ALA A 261 -11.52 -32.55 0.96
N ALA A 262 -11.46 -33.66 0.22
CA ALA A 262 -10.52 -34.74 0.51
C ALA A 262 -9.07 -34.29 0.32
N GLN A 263 -8.80 -33.48 -0.70
CA GLN A 263 -7.45 -32.95 -0.95
C GLN A 263 -7.01 -31.96 0.13
N VAL A 264 -7.92 -31.09 0.60
CA VAL A 264 -7.66 -30.20 1.74
C VAL A 264 -7.40 -31.00 3.02
N HIS A 265 -8.20 -32.03 3.29
CA HIS A 265 -8.02 -32.91 4.43
C HIS A 265 -6.64 -33.58 4.42
N GLN A 266 -6.24 -34.18 3.29
CA GLN A 266 -4.92 -34.82 3.15
C GLN A 266 -3.78 -33.81 3.35
N ALA A 267 -3.88 -32.62 2.76
CA ALA A 267 -2.86 -31.59 2.95
C ALA A 267 -2.72 -31.16 4.43
N MET A 268 -3.82 -31.11 5.18
CA MET A 268 -3.82 -30.80 6.61
C MET A 268 -3.20 -31.91 7.46
N LEU A 269 -3.45 -33.19 7.13
CA LEU A 269 -2.79 -34.31 7.82
C LEU A 269 -1.27 -34.27 7.61
N GLU A 270 -0.82 -34.01 6.38
CA GLU A 270 0.61 -33.90 6.06
C GLU A 270 1.25 -32.67 6.72
N GLY A 271 0.53 -31.55 6.77
CA GLY A 271 0.94 -30.37 7.55
C GLY A 271 1.03 -30.67 9.06
N GLY A 272 0.09 -31.45 9.59
CA GLY A 272 0.05 -31.86 10.99
C GLY A 272 1.24 -32.73 11.41
N ARG A 273 1.77 -33.56 10.50
CA ARG A 273 3.04 -34.28 10.73
C ARG A 273 4.21 -33.31 10.92
N ALA A 274 4.32 -32.29 10.05
CA ALA A 274 5.35 -31.27 10.20
C ALA A 274 5.18 -30.47 11.51
N ASP A 275 3.96 -30.15 11.88
CA ASP A 275 3.64 -29.46 13.15
C ASP A 275 4.08 -30.28 14.36
N ALA A 276 3.77 -31.57 14.39
CA ALA A 276 4.16 -32.46 15.49
C ALA A 276 5.67 -32.50 15.70
N VAL A 277 6.45 -32.58 14.62
CA VAL A 277 7.93 -32.59 14.70
C VAL A 277 8.48 -31.24 15.16
N MET A 278 7.83 -30.13 14.79
CA MET A 278 8.23 -28.77 15.21
C MET A 278 7.67 -28.36 16.58
N GLY A 279 6.82 -29.18 17.20
CA GLY A 279 6.17 -28.87 18.47
C GLY A 279 5.02 -27.86 18.38
N PHE A 280 4.41 -27.69 17.19
CA PHE A 280 3.26 -26.82 17.00
C PHE A 280 1.94 -27.54 17.23
N THR A 281 0.95 -26.79 17.69
CA THR A 281 -0.44 -27.24 17.82
C THR A 281 -1.36 -26.19 17.25
N LEU A 282 -2.37 -26.63 16.49
CA LEU A 282 -3.36 -25.73 15.93
C LEU A 282 -4.30 -25.20 17.02
N HIS A 283 -4.79 -23.98 16.83
CA HIS A 283 -5.75 -23.36 17.72
C HIS A 283 -7.16 -23.88 17.39
N PRO A 284 -7.83 -24.61 18.31
CA PRO A 284 -9.11 -25.24 18.00
C PRO A 284 -10.19 -24.21 17.62
N ASP A 285 -10.29 -23.10 18.36
CA ASP A 285 -11.31 -22.07 18.11
C ASP A 285 -11.08 -21.20 16.86
N LYS A 286 -9.95 -21.38 16.17
CA LYS A 286 -9.59 -20.61 14.97
C LYS A 286 -9.36 -21.52 13.75
N LEU A 287 -9.62 -22.82 13.91
CA LEU A 287 -9.57 -23.78 12.84
C LEU A 287 -10.95 -23.80 12.16
N GLU A 288 -11.01 -23.33 10.92
CA GLU A 288 -12.25 -23.18 10.17
C GLU A 288 -12.05 -23.69 8.74
N SER A 289 -13.03 -24.42 8.21
CA SER A 289 -13.06 -24.80 6.80
C SER A 289 -14.10 -24.00 6.01
N PHE A 290 -14.03 -24.02 4.68
CA PHE A 290 -14.98 -23.30 3.83
C PHE A 290 -15.17 -24.02 2.49
N GLY A 291 -16.38 -23.97 1.95
CA GLY A 291 -16.72 -24.64 0.69
C GLY A 291 -17.82 -23.93 -0.09
N THR A 292 -17.71 -23.93 -1.42
CA THR A 292 -18.65 -23.19 -2.31
C THR A 292 -19.98 -23.89 -2.52
N SER A 293 -20.09 -25.19 -2.29
CA SER A 293 -21.34 -25.96 -2.43
C SER A 293 -21.72 -26.68 -1.13
N HIS A 294 -23.00 -26.99 -0.98
CA HIS A 294 -23.52 -27.76 0.15
C HIS A 294 -22.78 -29.08 0.34
N GLY A 295 -22.70 -29.91 -0.71
CA GLY A 295 -22.00 -31.19 -0.66
C GLY A 295 -20.50 -31.08 -0.34
N THR A 296 -19.84 -29.98 -0.74
CA THR A 296 -18.45 -29.73 -0.35
C THR A 296 -18.35 -29.43 1.15
N ARG A 297 -19.31 -28.69 1.71
CA ARG A 297 -19.35 -28.38 3.14
C ARG A 297 -19.70 -29.60 3.98
N GLU A 298 -20.61 -30.45 3.53
CA GLU A 298 -20.89 -31.75 4.19
C GLU A 298 -19.64 -32.64 4.23
N ALA A 299 -18.93 -32.74 3.10
CA ALA A 299 -17.67 -33.49 3.05
C ALA A 299 -16.59 -32.94 3.97
N LEU A 300 -16.51 -31.61 4.14
CA LEU A 300 -15.61 -30.97 5.11
C LEU A 300 -16.07 -31.18 6.56
N PHE A 301 -17.37 -31.16 6.83
CA PHE A 301 -17.93 -31.39 8.16
C PHE A 301 -17.57 -32.79 8.68
N ALA A 302 -17.60 -33.80 7.81
CA ALA A 302 -17.22 -35.18 8.13
C ALA A 302 -15.75 -35.34 8.57
N VAL A 303 -14.89 -34.36 8.30
CA VAL A 303 -13.46 -34.36 8.67
C VAL A 303 -13.09 -33.12 9.49
N SER A 304 -14.08 -32.52 10.17
CA SER A 304 -13.95 -31.24 10.87
C SER A 304 -12.95 -31.27 12.03
N ASP A 305 -12.63 -32.44 12.59
CA ASP A 305 -11.58 -32.59 13.60
C ASP A 305 -10.18 -32.19 13.07
N VAL A 306 -9.98 -32.27 11.76
CA VAL A 306 -8.69 -31.95 11.11
C VAL A 306 -8.72 -30.60 10.40
N VAL A 307 -9.84 -30.25 9.77
CA VAL A 307 -9.95 -29.04 8.92
C VAL A 307 -10.79 -27.92 9.55
N GLY A 308 -11.41 -28.17 10.70
CA GLY A 308 -12.31 -27.24 11.36
C GLY A 308 -13.73 -27.28 10.82
N ILE A 309 -14.66 -26.69 11.57
CA ILE A 309 -16.08 -26.62 11.22
C ILE A 309 -16.25 -25.75 9.96
N PRO A 310 -16.98 -26.22 8.93
CA PRO A 310 -17.20 -25.47 7.70
C PRO A 310 -18.05 -24.22 7.93
N GLN A 311 -17.52 -23.07 7.50
CA GLN A 311 -18.14 -21.77 7.58
C GLN A 311 -18.57 -21.26 6.19
N VAL A 312 -19.71 -20.59 6.16
CA VAL A 312 -20.18 -19.85 4.96
C VAL A 312 -19.46 -18.50 4.82
N THR A 313 -19.02 -17.93 5.95
CA THR A 313 -18.25 -16.69 5.98
C THR A 313 -17.03 -16.84 6.88
N PHE A 314 -15.88 -16.40 6.42
CA PHE A 314 -14.63 -16.47 7.18
C PHE A 314 -13.81 -15.19 7.01
N THR A 315 -12.82 -14.99 7.90
CA THR A 315 -11.90 -13.84 7.82
C THR A 315 -10.47 -14.33 7.59
N LEU A 316 -9.86 -13.90 6.49
CA LEU A 316 -8.48 -14.18 6.13
C LEU A 316 -7.69 -12.87 6.13
N LEU A 317 -6.63 -12.76 6.95
CA LEU A 317 -5.75 -11.59 7.01
C LEU A 317 -6.49 -10.23 7.09
N GLY A 318 -7.64 -10.21 7.79
CA GLY A 318 -8.51 -9.04 7.95
C GLY A 318 -9.56 -8.83 6.85
N VAL A 319 -9.54 -9.63 5.79
CA VAL A 319 -10.52 -9.62 4.69
C VAL A 319 -11.62 -10.63 4.97
N LYS A 320 -12.88 -10.19 4.96
CA LYS A 320 -14.04 -11.08 5.09
C LYS A 320 -14.43 -11.67 3.74
N TYR A 321 -14.75 -12.96 3.73
CA TYR A 321 -15.21 -13.71 2.57
C TYR A 321 -16.60 -14.30 2.82
N ASN A 322 -17.35 -14.48 1.74
CA ASN A 322 -18.58 -15.26 1.69
C ASN A 322 -18.45 -16.25 0.53
N VAL A 323 -18.54 -17.55 0.84
CA VAL A 323 -18.35 -18.63 -0.13
C VAL A 323 -19.64 -19.05 -0.84
N ASP A 324 -20.80 -18.76 -0.24
CA ASP A 324 -22.11 -19.23 -0.72
C ASP A 324 -22.74 -18.24 -1.71
N ARG A 325 -22.44 -16.94 -1.58
CA ARG A 325 -22.92 -15.91 -2.51
C ARG A 325 -21.81 -14.95 -2.96
N ALA A 326 -21.94 -14.41 -4.17
CA ALA A 326 -21.13 -13.28 -4.66
C ALA A 326 -21.46 -11.94 -3.98
N ASP A 327 -22.09 -11.99 -2.81
CA ASP A 327 -22.77 -10.88 -2.17
C ASP A 327 -21.87 -10.08 -1.23
N PRO A 328 -22.30 -8.85 -0.88
CA PRO A 328 -21.58 -8.03 0.07
C PRO A 328 -21.41 -8.72 1.43
N VAL A 329 -20.28 -8.49 2.08
CA VAL A 329 -20.01 -9.07 3.40
C VAL A 329 -20.81 -8.34 4.47
N ASN A 330 -21.17 -9.06 5.54
CA ASN A 330 -21.72 -8.43 6.73
C ASN A 330 -20.65 -7.55 7.40
N ALA A 331 -20.91 -6.25 7.38
CA ALA A 331 -20.02 -5.23 7.88
C ALA A 331 -20.43 -4.67 9.25
N GLY A 332 -21.35 -5.30 10.00
CA GLY A 332 -21.87 -4.77 11.28
C GLY A 332 -20.79 -4.30 12.25
N VAL A 333 -19.84 -5.18 12.59
CA VAL A 333 -18.70 -4.86 13.48
C VAL A 333 -17.86 -3.69 12.96
N LEU A 334 -17.61 -3.66 11.64
CA LEU A 334 -16.86 -2.58 10.99
C LEU A 334 -17.65 -1.26 11.03
N THR A 335 -18.95 -1.32 10.74
CA THR A 335 -19.88 -0.19 10.83
C THR A 335 -19.87 0.40 12.24
N ASP A 336 -19.98 -0.43 13.28
CA ASP A 336 -19.99 0.07 14.66
C ASP A 336 -18.67 0.73 15.05
N LYS A 337 -17.54 0.13 14.65
CA LYS A 337 -16.21 0.70 14.84
C LYS A 337 -16.07 2.04 14.13
N LEU A 338 -16.54 2.13 12.89
CA LEU A 338 -16.54 3.35 12.08
C LEU A 338 -17.40 4.44 12.74
N VAL A 339 -18.63 4.11 13.12
CA VAL A 339 -19.57 5.04 13.76
C VAL A 339 -18.97 5.59 15.06
N ARG A 340 -18.37 4.74 15.90
CA ARG A 340 -17.69 5.18 17.13
C ARG A 340 -16.52 6.13 16.84
N ARG A 341 -15.70 5.85 15.82
CA ARG A 341 -14.59 6.73 15.41
C ARG A 341 -15.09 8.07 14.86
N CYS A 342 -16.08 8.06 13.98
CA CYS A 342 -16.72 9.28 13.47
C CYS A 342 -17.29 10.14 14.60
N ARG A 343 -17.97 9.53 15.58
CA ARG A 343 -18.46 10.24 16.77
C ARG A 343 -17.32 10.88 17.55
N ARG A 344 -16.22 10.16 17.83
CA ARG A 344 -15.07 10.73 18.55
C ARG A 344 -14.40 11.88 17.79
N ILE A 345 -14.20 11.72 16.48
CA ILE A 345 -13.58 12.76 15.63
C ILE A 345 -14.44 14.02 15.58
N ARG A 346 -15.76 13.86 15.55
CA ARG A 346 -16.73 14.96 15.59
C ARG A 346 -16.49 15.88 16.80
N TRP A 347 -16.18 15.31 17.96
CA TRP A 347 -15.95 16.05 19.21
C TRP A 347 -14.50 16.50 19.38
N ALA A 348 -13.54 15.66 19.02
CA ALA A 348 -12.12 15.87 19.30
C ALA A 348 -11.39 16.75 18.27
N GLY A 349 -11.91 16.87 17.05
CA GLY A 349 -11.28 17.68 16.01
C GLY A 349 -11.80 19.12 16.02
N PRO A 350 -11.01 20.11 16.48
CA PRO A 350 -11.49 21.50 16.58
C PRO A 350 -11.73 22.13 15.21
N THR A 351 -10.99 21.74 14.16
CA THR A 351 -11.12 22.32 12.81
C THR A 351 -11.61 21.30 11.77
N VAL A 352 -12.26 21.77 10.71
CA VAL A 352 -12.65 20.92 9.56
C VAL A 352 -11.43 20.19 8.99
N LYS A 353 -10.30 20.90 8.85
CA LYS A 353 -9.04 20.33 8.34
C LYS A 353 -8.58 19.11 9.16
N GLN A 354 -8.55 19.25 10.48
CA GLN A 354 -8.16 18.15 11.36
C GLN A 354 -9.17 17.01 11.32
N ARG A 355 -10.48 17.30 11.26
CA ARG A 355 -11.51 16.26 11.14
C ARG A 355 -11.39 15.50 9.82
N VAL A 356 -11.16 16.18 8.70
CA VAL A 356 -10.87 15.57 7.39
C VAL A 356 -9.65 14.65 7.47
N PHE A 357 -8.55 15.15 8.03
CA PHE A 357 -7.33 14.38 8.23
C PHE A 357 -7.57 13.12 9.09
N LEU A 358 -8.22 13.28 10.25
CA LEU A 358 -8.53 12.20 11.18
C LEU A 358 -9.47 11.16 10.55
N VAL A 359 -10.50 11.58 9.80
CA VAL A 359 -11.36 10.65 9.07
C VAL A 359 -10.56 9.86 8.04
N GLY A 360 -9.65 10.51 7.30
CA GLY A 360 -8.76 9.82 6.36
C GLY A 360 -7.94 8.72 7.02
N ILE A 361 -7.25 9.01 8.12
CA ILE A 361 -6.32 8.06 8.75
C ILE A 361 -7.00 7.06 9.70
N MET A 362 -8.13 7.41 10.32
CA MET A 362 -8.81 6.57 11.32
C MET A 362 -10.07 5.89 10.81
N VAL A 363 -10.73 6.41 9.78
CA VAL A 363 -12.02 5.88 9.31
C VAL A 363 -11.86 5.22 7.95
N ILE A 364 -11.38 5.95 6.94
CA ILE A 364 -11.23 5.42 5.58
C ILE A 364 -10.23 4.26 5.54
N SER A 365 -9.16 4.36 6.32
CA SER A 365 -8.14 3.31 6.45
C SER A 365 -8.69 1.96 6.94
N LEU A 366 -9.85 1.92 7.61
CA LEU A 366 -10.42 0.66 8.12
C LEU A 366 -10.85 -0.31 7.01
N PHE A 367 -11.28 0.22 5.86
CA PHE A 367 -11.90 -0.57 4.81
C PHE A 367 -11.29 -0.33 3.42
N ARG A 368 -10.58 0.77 3.20
CA ARG A 368 -10.01 1.11 1.90
C ARG A 368 -9.05 0.05 1.38
N TRP A 369 -8.23 -0.53 2.25
CA TRP A 369 -7.22 -1.50 1.86
C TRP A 369 -7.81 -2.81 1.33
N CYS A 370 -8.99 -3.24 1.82
CA CYS A 370 -9.64 -4.49 1.39
C CYS A 370 -10.54 -4.33 0.16
N ALA A 371 -10.65 -3.11 -0.39
CA ALA A 371 -11.54 -2.79 -1.50
C ALA A 371 -11.39 -3.69 -2.74
N PRO A 372 -10.17 -4.11 -3.15
CA PRO A 372 -10.01 -4.99 -4.32
C PRO A 372 -10.72 -6.34 -4.16
N TRP A 373 -11.02 -6.76 -2.93
CA TRP A 373 -11.53 -8.10 -2.63
C TRP A 373 -12.93 -8.10 -1.97
N VAL A 374 -13.32 -7.03 -1.25
CA VAL A 374 -14.52 -7.00 -0.37
C VAL A 374 -15.61 -6.03 -0.84
N ARG A 375 -16.88 -6.46 -0.83
CA ARG A 375 -18.04 -5.67 -1.29
C ARG A 375 -18.86 -5.37 -0.05
N PHE A 376 -19.31 -4.14 0.05
CA PHE A 376 -20.18 -3.71 1.14
C PHE A 376 -21.58 -3.45 0.60
N TYR A 377 -22.59 -3.73 1.42
CA TYR A 377 -23.96 -3.43 1.05
C TYR A 377 -24.14 -1.92 0.88
N LYS A 378 -24.96 -1.51 -0.10
CA LYS A 378 -25.25 -0.09 -0.36
C LYS A 378 -25.79 0.64 0.88
N HIS A 379 -26.62 -0.03 1.69
CA HIS A 379 -27.14 0.54 2.94
C HIS A 379 -26.03 0.85 3.96
N ASN A 380 -24.98 0.00 4.03
CA ASN A 380 -23.83 0.24 4.91
C ASN A 380 -23.03 1.44 4.41
N LEU A 381 -22.75 1.52 3.11
CA LEU A 381 -22.05 2.64 2.51
C LEU A 381 -22.80 3.97 2.70
N HIS A 382 -24.13 3.95 2.55
CA HIS A 382 -24.99 5.09 2.84
C HIS A 382 -24.88 5.53 4.31
N LYS A 383 -24.97 4.58 5.25
CA LYS A 383 -24.81 4.85 6.69
C LYS A 383 -23.43 5.43 7.00
N TRP A 384 -22.36 4.87 6.42
CA TRP A 384 -20.99 5.37 6.62
C TRP A 384 -20.84 6.79 6.09
N ARG A 385 -21.38 7.06 4.90
CA ARG A 385 -21.40 8.39 4.29
C ARG A 385 -21.99 9.43 5.24
N THR A 386 -23.19 9.17 5.78
CA THR A 386 -23.87 10.08 6.72
C THR A 386 -23.04 10.34 7.99
N HIS A 387 -22.40 9.31 8.54
CA HIS A 387 -21.56 9.46 9.72
C HIS A 387 -20.25 10.19 9.46
N ILE A 388 -19.64 9.98 8.28
CA ILE A 388 -18.45 10.71 7.85
C ILE A 388 -18.79 12.19 7.63
N GLU A 389 -19.91 12.49 6.97
CA GLU A 389 -20.37 13.86 6.77
C GLU A 389 -20.54 14.57 8.11
N SER A 390 -21.20 13.89 9.06
CA SER A 390 -21.41 14.42 10.41
C SER A 390 -20.10 14.62 11.17
N ALA A 391 -19.11 13.73 10.96
CA ALA A 391 -17.80 13.85 11.57
C ALA A 391 -17.03 15.04 11.00
N VAL A 392 -16.94 15.18 9.68
CA VAL A 392 -16.24 16.30 9.02
C VAL A 392 -16.88 17.63 9.41
N TRP A 393 -18.21 17.68 9.41
CA TRP A 393 -18.96 18.88 9.76
C TRP A 393 -18.86 19.25 11.25
N GLY A 394 -18.56 18.30 12.13
CA GLY A 394 -18.57 18.48 13.59
C GLY A 394 -19.98 18.37 14.21
N ARG A 395 -21.02 18.28 13.38
CA ARG A 395 -22.41 18.03 13.80
C ARG A 395 -23.25 17.45 12.67
N ALA A 396 -24.55 17.26 12.91
CA ALA A 396 -25.47 16.92 11.84
C ALA A 396 -25.30 17.94 10.69
N PRO A 397 -25.03 17.50 9.45
CA PRO A 397 -24.88 18.41 8.33
C PRO A 397 -26.22 19.10 8.04
N PRO A 398 -26.21 20.36 7.55
CA PRO A 398 -27.42 21.13 7.34
C PRO A 398 -28.28 20.48 6.24
N PRO A 399 -29.62 20.52 6.37
CA PRO A 399 -30.51 20.08 5.31
C PRO A 399 -30.32 20.97 4.06
N GLY A 400 -30.53 20.39 2.88
CA GLY A 400 -30.47 21.13 1.60
C GLY A 400 -29.07 21.53 1.13
N ARG A 401 -27.99 21.10 1.80
CA ARG A 401 -26.62 21.22 1.26
C ARG A 401 -26.47 20.48 -0.07
N SER A 402 -25.57 20.93 -0.92
CA SER A 402 -25.10 20.18 -2.09
C SER A 402 -24.19 19.03 -1.64
N PRO A 403 -24.51 17.76 -1.94
CA PRO A 403 -23.56 16.66 -1.79
C PRO A 403 -22.30 16.85 -2.64
N ALA A 404 -22.43 17.36 -3.86
CA ALA A 404 -21.28 17.55 -4.74
C ALA A 404 -20.26 18.51 -4.13
N ILE A 405 -20.70 19.67 -3.66
CA ILE A 405 -19.82 20.69 -3.06
C ILE A 405 -19.27 20.20 -1.72
N PHE A 406 -20.10 19.56 -0.89
CA PHE A 406 -19.63 19.01 0.39
C PHE A 406 -18.44 18.06 0.19
N TRP A 407 -18.58 17.08 -0.71
CA TRP A 407 -17.55 16.06 -0.88
C TRP A 407 -16.32 16.55 -1.62
N SER A 408 -16.43 17.51 -2.53
CA SER A 408 -15.29 18.03 -3.29
C SER A 408 -14.52 19.14 -2.56
N ALA A 409 -15.23 20.08 -1.93
CA ALA A 409 -14.64 21.29 -1.35
C ALA A 409 -14.39 21.17 0.16
N LEU A 410 -15.33 20.60 0.92
CA LEU A 410 -15.25 20.56 2.38
C LEU A 410 -14.54 19.30 2.90
N ALA A 411 -14.96 18.13 2.42
CA ALA A 411 -14.46 16.85 2.92
C ALA A 411 -13.28 16.29 2.12
N THR A 412 -13.18 16.58 0.82
CA THR A 412 -12.46 15.81 -0.21
C THR A 412 -13.12 14.49 -0.59
N VAL A 413 -13.18 14.23 -1.91
CA VAL A 413 -13.84 13.03 -2.46
C VAL A 413 -13.14 11.75 -2.00
N SER A 414 -11.86 11.83 -1.64
CA SER A 414 -11.11 10.72 -1.02
C SER A 414 -11.70 10.20 0.29
N LEU A 415 -12.58 10.96 0.95
CA LEU A 415 -13.34 10.51 2.12
C LEU A 415 -14.70 9.90 1.79
N HIS A 416 -15.17 9.98 0.54
CA HIS A 416 -16.42 9.38 0.12
C HIS A 416 -16.25 7.84 0.09
N PRO A 417 -17.06 7.04 0.83
CA PRO A 417 -16.82 5.61 0.97
C PRO A 417 -16.74 4.83 -0.34
N GLU A 418 -17.68 5.09 -1.26
CA GLU A 418 -17.71 4.44 -2.58
C GLU A 418 -16.45 4.80 -3.38
N PHE A 419 -16.16 6.09 -3.57
CA PHE A 419 -14.92 6.54 -4.20
C PHE A 419 -13.65 5.93 -3.58
N ALA A 420 -13.54 5.89 -2.25
CA ALA A 420 -12.36 5.34 -1.59
C ALA A 420 -12.15 3.85 -1.92
N LEU A 421 -13.24 3.09 -2.07
CA LEU A 421 -13.22 1.68 -2.50
C LEU A 421 -12.86 1.56 -3.99
N THR A 422 -13.49 2.37 -4.85
CA THR A 422 -13.25 2.38 -6.29
C THR A 422 -11.81 2.80 -6.60
N GLU A 423 -11.31 3.88 -5.98
CA GLU A 423 -9.94 4.37 -6.11
C GLU A 423 -8.93 3.31 -5.66
N ALA A 424 -9.13 2.66 -4.51
CA ALA A 424 -8.23 1.61 -4.04
C ALA A 424 -8.22 0.38 -4.96
N THR A 425 -9.38 -0.01 -5.49
CA THR A 425 -9.49 -1.12 -6.47
C THR A 425 -8.72 -0.81 -7.75
N LEU A 426 -8.88 0.38 -8.30
CA LEU A 426 -8.19 0.80 -9.52
C LEU A 426 -6.69 1.01 -9.29
N LEU A 427 -6.27 1.51 -8.13
CA LEU A 427 -4.85 1.59 -7.77
C LEU A 427 -4.20 0.21 -7.65
N SER A 428 -4.93 -0.79 -7.13
CA SER A 428 -4.46 -2.18 -7.10
C SER A 428 -4.29 -2.76 -8.50
N GLU A 429 -5.23 -2.46 -9.41
CA GLU A 429 -5.13 -2.86 -10.81
C GLU A 429 -3.94 -2.20 -11.52
N ARG A 430 -3.72 -0.90 -11.28
CA ARG A 430 -2.53 -0.21 -11.80
C ARG A 430 -1.24 -0.88 -11.33
N LYS A 431 -1.14 -1.23 -10.04
CA LYS A 431 0.03 -1.93 -9.49
C LYS A 431 0.28 -3.24 -10.24
N ARG A 432 -0.78 -4.03 -10.46
CA ARG A 432 -0.73 -5.29 -11.22
C ARG A 432 -0.19 -5.09 -12.64
N LEU A 433 -0.71 -4.11 -13.38
CA LEU A 433 -0.30 -3.82 -14.76
C LEU A 433 1.14 -3.30 -14.84
N ARG A 434 1.53 -2.40 -13.93
CA ARG A 434 2.91 -1.91 -13.84
C ARG A 434 3.89 -3.03 -13.54
N ASP A 435 3.49 -4.02 -12.75
CA ASP A 435 4.33 -5.16 -12.40
C ASP A 435 4.33 -6.24 -13.52
N GLY A 436 3.83 -5.94 -14.73
CA GLY A 436 3.88 -6.80 -15.92
C GLY A 436 2.93 -8.01 -15.87
N ARG A 437 1.97 -8.01 -14.94
CA ARG A 437 1.05 -9.13 -14.77
C ARG A 437 -0.18 -8.90 -15.66
N HIS A 438 -0.28 -9.55 -16.82
CA HIS A 438 -1.38 -9.39 -17.79
C HIS A 438 -2.56 -10.37 -17.62
N LEU A 439 -2.75 -10.91 -16.42
CA LEU A 439 -3.88 -11.82 -16.12
C LEU A 439 -5.26 -11.17 -16.34
N ALA A 440 -6.30 -12.00 -16.48
CA ALA A 440 -7.68 -11.56 -16.58
C ALA A 440 -8.09 -10.67 -15.38
N ARG A 441 -8.83 -9.59 -15.67
CA ARG A 441 -9.27 -8.61 -14.67
C ARG A 441 -10.25 -9.23 -13.69
N ALA A 442 -10.09 -8.90 -12.41
CA ALA A 442 -11.09 -9.25 -11.42
C ALA A 442 -12.43 -8.54 -11.74
N THR A 443 -13.55 -9.21 -11.49
CA THR A 443 -14.91 -8.64 -11.63
C THR A 443 -15.09 -7.31 -10.90
N ARG A 444 -14.37 -7.17 -9.79
CA ARG A 444 -14.25 -5.96 -8.97
C ARG A 444 -13.73 -4.77 -9.75
N THR A 445 -12.64 -4.98 -10.47
CA THR A 445 -12.01 -3.97 -11.29
C THR A 445 -12.95 -3.55 -12.41
N LEU A 446 -13.62 -4.51 -13.06
CA LEU A 446 -14.64 -4.23 -14.07
C LEU A 446 -15.82 -3.42 -13.51
N ALA A 447 -16.30 -3.78 -12.31
CA ALA A 447 -17.34 -3.03 -11.63
C ALA A 447 -16.87 -1.61 -11.26
N ALA A 448 -15.62 -1.45 -10.83
CA ALA A 448 -15.01 -0.14 -10.56
C ALA A 448 -14.89 0.71 -11.83
N PHE A 449 -14.53 0.13 -12.99
CA PHE A 449 -14.53 0.85 -14.27
C PHE A 449 -15.92 1.31 -14.66
N LYS A 450 -16.92 0.42 -14.59
CA LYS A 450 -18.32 0.79 -14.84
C LYS A 450 -18.80 1.87 -13.86
N GLU A 451 -18.41 1.77 -12.60
CA GLU A 451 -18.69 2.77 -11.57
C GLU A 451 -17.94 4.07 -11.80
N MET A 452 -16.84 4.10 -12.56
CA MET A 452 -16.19 5.35 -13.00
C MET A 452 -16.67 5.83 -14.38
N GLY A 453 -17.38 5.00 -15.14
CA GLY A 453 -17.89 5.35 -16.47
C GLY A 453 -16.78 5.29 -17.50
N ARG A 454 -15.79 4.45 -17.22
CA ARG A 454 -14.60 4.24 -18.04
C ARG A 454 -14.82 3.01 -18.89
N THR A 455 -14.45 3.10 -20.15
CA THR A 455 -14.25 1.95 -21.02
C THR A 455 -12.79 1.48 -20.90
N VAL A 456 -12.57 0.19 -21.13
CA VAL A 456 -11.25 -0.41 -21.08
C VAL A 456 -11.12 -1.30 -22.30
N GLU A 457 -10.12 -1.02 -23.12
CA GLU A 457 -9.76 -1.77 -24.31
C GLU A 457 -8.33 -2.27 -24.15
N GLY A 458 -8.13 -3.59 -24.15
CA GLY A 458 -6.83 -4.16 -23.79
C GLY A 458 -6.41 -3.70 -22.40
N ASP A 459 -5.24 -3.08 -22.27
CA ASP A 459 -4.72 -2.45 -21.04
C ASP A 459 -4.86 -0.91 -21.01
N VAL A 460 -5.53 -0.32 -22.00
CA VAL A 460 -5.76 1.13 -22.10
C VAL A 460 -7.05 1.52 -21.39
N TRP A 461 -6.97 2.56 -20.55
CA TRP A 461 -8.12 3.09 -19.82
C TRP A 461 -8.58 4.37 -20.48
N SER A 462 -9.86 4.42 -20.87
CA SER A 462 -10.47 5.64 -21.37
C SER A 462 -11.03 6.49 -20.24
N THR A 463 -10.84 7.80 -20.33
CA THR A 463 -11.35 8.81 -19.40
C THR A 463 -11.94 9.99 -20.16
N PRO A 464 -12.70 10.88 -19.50
CA PRO A 464 -13.00 12.20 -20.06
C PRO A 464 -11.74 12.99 -20.44
N HIS A 465 -10.61 12.63 -19.83
CA HIS A 465 -9.27 13.12 -20.14
C HIS A 465 -8.54 12.27 -21.20
N GLY A 466 -9.26 11.55 -22.07
CA GLY A 466 -8.66 10.71 -23.10
C GLY A 466 -8.12 9.36 -22.59
N PRO A 467 -7.61 8.52 -23.52
CA PRO A 467 -7.07 7.20 -23.22
C PRO A 467 -5.66 7.28 -22.64
N PHE A 468 -5.33 6.40 -21.69
CA PHE A 468 -3.95 6.22 -21.23
C PHE A 468 -3.69 4.79 -20.73
N HIS A 469 -2.41 4.38 -20.73
CA HIS A 469 -2.00 3.13 -20.11
C HIS A 469 -1.69 3.36 -18.61
N PRO A 470 -2.46 2.79 -17.66
CA PRO A 470 -2.34 3.08 -16.23
C PRO A 470 -0.97 2.70 -15.65
N GLY A 471 -0.30 1.69 -16.24
CA GLY A 471 1.04 1.27 -15.85
C GLY A 471 2.14 2.27 -16.21
N GLN A 472 1.88 3.15 -17.18
CA GLN A 472 2.85 4.13 -17.70
C GLN A 472 2.67 5.54 -17.09
N VAL A 473 1.50 5.83 -16.53
CA VAL A 473 1.23 7.11 -15.86
C VAL A 473 1.60 7.09 -14.37
N SER A 474 1.89 8.26 -13.79
CA SER A 474 2.13 8.35 -12.34
C SER A 474 0.88 8.02 -11.52
N GLN A 475 1.11 7.56 -10.29
CA GLN A 475 0.02 7.35 -9.34
C GLN A 475 -0.68 8.67 -8.97
N ALA A 476 0.05 9.79 -8.98
CA ALA A 476 -0.49 11.10 -8.66
C ALA A 476 -1.50 11.55 -9.71
N PHE A 477 -1.15 11.42 -10.99
CA PHE A 477 -2.05 11.67 -12.11
C PHE A 477 -3.30 10.79 -12.03
N LEU A 478 -3.14 9.46 -11.86
CA LEU A 478 -4.29 8.58 -11.79
C LEU A 478 -5.24 8.97 -10.65
N ARG A 479 -4.72 9.32 -9.48
CA ARG A 479 -5.57 9.79 -8.37
C ARG A 479 -6.30 11.08 -8.71
N ARG A 480 -5.64 12.03 -9.38
CA ARG A 480 -6.28 13.28 -9.83
C ARG A 480 -7.42 13.00 -10.80
N ALA A 481 -7.15 12.25 -11.88
CA ALA A 481 -8.17 11.89 -12.87
C ALA A 481 -9.37 11.16 -12.23
N LEU A 482 -9.13 10.25 -11.28
CA LEU A 482 -10.22 9.56 -10.58
C LEU A 482 -11.05 10.52 -9.71
N ARG A 483 -10.41 11.48 -9.04
CA ARG A 483 -11.12 12.49 -8.22
C ARG A 483 -11.97 13.41 -9.08
N ASP A 484 -11.46 13.81 -10.23
CA ASP A 484 -12.14 14.72 -11.15
C ASP A 484 -13.38 14.02 -11.74
N ASP A 485 -13.23 12.79 -12.24
CA ASP A 485 -14.34 11.95 -12.69
C ASP A 485 -15.42 11.77 -11.62
N TRP A 486 -15.00 11.47 -10.38
CA TRP A 486 -15.95 11.27 -9.28
C TRP A 486 -16.65 12.58 -8.90
N THR A 487 -15.95 13.70 -8.95
CA THR A 487 -16.53 15.03 -8.69
C THR A 487 -17.59 15.36 -9.74
N ARG A 488 -17.31 15.13 -11.02
CA ARG A 488 -18.29 15.30 -12.12
C ARG A 488 -19.53 14.43 -11.88
N ARG A 489 -19.35 13.17 -11.45
CA ARG A 489 -20.45 12.27 -11.12
C ARG A 489 -21.30 12.72 -9.94
N LEU A 490 -20.66 13.22 -8.87
CA LEU A 490 -21.38 13.77 -7.73
C LEU A 490 -22.22 14.98 -8.13
N LEU A 491 -21.68 15.83 -9.01
CA LEU A 491 -22.38 17.00 -9.53
C LEU A 491 -23.59 16.63 -10.39
N LEU A 492 -23.43 15.70 -11.33
CA LEU A 492 -24.54 15.23 -12.18
C LEU A 492 -25.67 14.56 -11.39
N ARG A 493 -25.35 14.03 -10.20
CA ARG A 493 -26.33 13.44 -9.26
C ARG A 493 -26.84 14.42 -8.21
N ASP A 494 -26.34 15.65 -8.19
CA ASP A 494 -26.72 16.62 -7.18
C ASP A 494 -28.16 17.12 -7.45
N PRO A 495 -29.08 17.03 -6.47
CA PRO A 495 -30.46 17.48 -6.65
C PRO A 495 -30.60 18.95 -7.08
N LYS A 496 -29.60 19.80 -6.81
CA LYS A 496 -29.62 21.22 -7.22
C LYS A 496 -29.35 21.42 -8.72
N VAL A 497 -28.82 20.39 -9.38
CA VAL A 497 -28.32 20.44 -10.75
C VAL A 497 -28.96 19.38 -11.64
N ALA A 498 -29.56 18.34 -11.05
CA ALA A 498 -30.26 17.29 -11.77
C ALA A 498 -31.27 17.85 -12.79
N GLY A 499 -31.15 17.38 -14.04
CA GLY A 499 -32.03 17.78 -15.16
C GLY A 499 -31.58 19.04 -15.92
N GLN A 500 -30.43 19.64 -15.61
CA GLN A 500 -29.87 20.77 -16.37
C GLN A 500 -28.62 20.34 -17.14
N GLN A 501 -28.39 20.95 -18.32
CA GLN A 501 -27.11 20.88 -19.01
C GLN A 501 -26.06 21.55 -18.13
N VAL A 502 -25.28 20.73 -17.44
CA VAL A 502 -24.01 21.16 -16.87
C VAL A 502 -23.01 21.07 -18.00
N ALA A 503 -22.29 22.16 -18.27
CA ALA A 503 -21.13 22.09 -19.16
C ALA A 503 -20.26 20.88 -18.73
N GLU A 504 -19.73 20.15 -19.69
CA GLU A 504 -18.92 18.94 -19.45
C GLU A 504 -17.67 19.21 -18.59
N ASP A 505 -17.36 20.49 -18.41
CA ASP A 505 -16.07 21.01 -18.05
C ASP A 505 -16.22 21.98 -16.87
N PHE A 506 -15.97 21.48 -15.66
CA PHE A 506 -16.12 22.28 -14.45
C PHE A 506 -15.05 21.95 -13.40
N VAL A 507 -14.48 23.00 -12.80
CA VAL A 507 -13.55 22.92 -11.68
C VAL A 507 -14.09 23.67 -10.46
N LEU A 508 -14.14 22.99 -9.31
CA LEU A 508 -14.37 23.59 -7.98
C LEU A 508 -13.07 24.19 -7.43
N SER A 509 -12.46 25.14 -8.14
CA SER A 509 -11.15 25.68 -7.76
C SER A 509 -11.20 26.62 -6.56
N PHE A 510 -12.39 27.16 -6.21
CA PHE A 510 -12.48 28.34 -5.35
C PHE A 510 -12.65 28.08 -3.83
N HIS A 511 -13.01 26.86 -3.38
CA HIS A 511 -13.48 26.71 -1.99
C HIS A 511 -12.49 26.18 -0.96
N GLN A 512 -11.47 25.39 -1.34
CA GLN A 512 -10.66 24.68 -0.33
C GLN A 512 -9.83 25.62 0.56
N LYS A 513 -9.41 26.79 0.05
CA LYS A 513 -8.64 27.78 0.84
C LYS A 513 -9.51 28.51 1.86
N GLU A 514 -10.75 28.86 1.49
CA GLU A 514 -11.69 29.63 2.32
C GLU A 514 -12.35 28.81 3.44
N VAL A 515 -12.48 27.49 3.26
CA VAL A 515 -13.10 26.58 4.24
C VAL A 515 -12.47 26.65 5.62
N HIS A 516 -11.18 26.99 5.71
CA HIS A 516 -10.44 26.98 6.97
C HIS A 516 -10.55 28.27 7.79
N ALA A 517 -10.91 29.39 7.17
CA ALA A 517 -11.05 30.70 7.82
C ALA A 517 -12.51 31.02 8.20
N THR A 518 -13.45 30.19 7.78
CA THR A 518 -14.87 30.54 7.79
C THR A 518 -15.60 29.99 9.02
N ASN A 519 -16.45 30.82 9.63
CA ASN A 519 -17.32 30.43 10.74
C ASN A 519 -18.43 29.45 10.26
N TRP A 520 -19.26 28.98 11.20
CA TRP A 520 -20.28 27.99 10.84
C TRP A 520 -21.31 28.46 9.81
N ALA A 521 -21.74 29.72 9.87
CA ALA A 521 -22.70 30.25 8.92
C ALA A 521 -22.10 30.28 7.50
N GLY A 522 -20.84 30.71 7.36
CA GLY A 522 -20.18 30.68 6.07
C GLY A 522 -19.89 29.26 5.57
N LEU A 523 -19.65 28.27 6.44
CA LEU A 523 -19.57 26.85 6.01
C LEU A 523 -20.86 26.34 5.36
N ARG A 524 -22.03 26.85 5.78
CA ARG A 524 -23.33 26.50 5.17
C ARG A 524 -23.46 27.09 3.78
N VAL A 525 -23.05 28.34 3.61
CA VAL A 525 -22.98 29.01 2.29
C VAL A 525 -22.03 28.24 1.38
N LEU A 526 -20.83 27.91 1.87
CA LEU A 526 -19.83 27.10 1.16
C LEU A 526 -20.32 25.68 0.82
N ALA A 527 -21.34 25.15 1.52
CA ALA A 527 -21.96 23.85 1.22
C ALA A 527 -23.23 23.97 0.38
N ALA A 528 -23.55 25.17 -0.13
CA ALA A 528 -24.79 25.49 -0.81
C ALA A 528 -26.06 25.20 0.02
N ALA A 529 -26.00 25.21 1.34
CA ALA A 529 -27.14 24.89 2.19
C ALA A 529 -28.09 26.09 2.32
N VAL A 530 -29.09 26.19 1.44
CA VAL A 530 -30.02 27.33 1.24
C VAL A 530 -31.01 27.57 2.41
N VAL A 531 -30.77 26.98 3.57
CA VAL A 531 -31.74 27.01 4.67
C VAL A 531 -31.67 28.32 5.47
N ASP A 532 -30.62 29.12 5.33
CA ASP A 532 -30.44 30.34 6.14
C ASP A 532 -31.22 31.56 5.66
N SER A 533 -31.48 31.77 4.37
CA SER A 533 -32.38 32.87 3.93
C SER A 533 -33.80 32.65 4.43
N ARG A 534 -34.31 31.41 4.40
CA ARG A 534 -35.63 31.07 4.96
C ARG A 534 -35.66 31.20 6.48
N VAL A 535 -34.58 30.86 7.18
CA VAL A 535 -34.50 30.99 8.65
C VAL A 535 -34.33 32.44 9.08
N LEU A 536 -33.52 33.24 8.38
CA LEU A 536 -33.35 34.69 8.62
C LEU A 536 -34.62 35.47 8.29
N ALA A 537 -35.29 35.15 7.17
CA ALA A 537 -36.59 35.71 6.82
C ALA A 537 -37.68 35.34 7.84
N ARG A 538 -37.72 34.08 8.31
CA ARG A 538 -38.63 33.67 9.39
C ARG A 538 -38.32 34.35 10.73
N ARG A 539 -37.06 34.68 11.00
CA ARG A 539 -36.62 35.35 12.24
C ARG A 539 -36.68 36.88 12.16
N ARG A 540 -37.12 37.47 11.04
CA ARG A 540 -37.17 38.93 10.80
C ARG A 540 -35.86 39.66 11.17
N CYS A 541 -34.71 39.00 11.01
CA CYS A 541 -33.41 39.66 11.24
C CYS A 541 -33.09 40.55 10.03
N ALA A 542 -33.33 41.86 10.16
CA ALA A 542 -32.85 42.87 9.22
C ALA A 542 -31.36 43.14 9.48
N LEU A 543 -30.49 42.23 9.02
CA LEU A 543 -29.05 42.50 8.98
C LEU A 543 -28.73 43.13 7.62
N PRO A 544 -28.27 44.40 7.57
CA PRO A 544 -27.88 45.02 6.31
C PRO A 544 -26.61 44.40 5.73
N CYS A 545 -26.52 44.35 4.40
CA CYS A 545 -25.29 44.04 3.69
C CYS A 545 -24.26 45.17 3.83
N VAL A 546 -22.99 44.89 3.54
CA VAL A 546 -21.92 45.90 3.49
C VAL A 546 -22.22 46.99 2.43
N CYS A 547 -22.95 46.65 1.37
CA CYS A 547 -23.40 47.62 0.37
C CYS A 547 -24.68 48.40 0.77
N GLY A 548 -25.21 48.18 1.98
CA GLY A 548 -26.42 48.86 2.48
C GLY A 548 -27.75 48.13 2.21
N GLU A 549 -27.75 47.04 1.42
CA GLU A 549 -28.96 46.26 1.10
C GLU A 549 -29.60 45.70 2.38
N GLN A 550 -30.90 45.96 2.59
CA GLN A 550 -31.63 45.51 3.78
C GLN A 550 -32.16 44.09 3.58
N GLY A 551 -31.71 43.13 4.39
CA GLY A 551 -32.10 41.73 4.25
C GLY A 551 -31.60 41.10 2.95
N PRO A 552 -30.29 41.21 2.64
CA PRO A 552 -29.76 40.80 1.34
C PRO A 552 -30.01 39.32 1.07
N SER A 553 -30.38 39.00 -0.18
CA SER A 553 -30.53 37.61 -0.61
C SER A 553 -29.17 36.88 -0.60
N HIS A 554 -29.17 35.54 -0.51
CA HIS A 554 -27.92 34.76 -0.56
C HIS A 554 -27.21 34.94 -1.91
N THR A 555 -27.98 35.06 -2.98
CA THR A 555 -27.47 35.45 -4.29
C THR A 555 -26.79 36.81 -4.18
N HIS A 556 -27.44 37.82 -3.61
CA HIS A 556 -26.83 39.13 -3.41
C HIS A 556 -25.49 39.05 -2.66
N VAL A 557 -25.43 38.42 -1.48
CA VAL A 557 -24.19 38.34 -0.69
C VAL A 557 -23.07 37.56 -1.41
N THR A 558 -23.41 36.59 -2.26
CA THR A 558 -22.43 35.73 -2.94
C THR A 558 -21.98 36.32 -4.29
N PHE A 559 -22.86 37.08 -4.92
CA PHE A 559 -22.83 37.31 -6.35
C PHE A 559 -23.15 38.78 -6.68
N ASP A 560 -24.26 39.33 -6.18
CA ASP A 560 -24.77 40.62 -6.65
C ASP A 560 -24.38 41.81 -5.75
N CYS A 561 -23.51 41.61 -4.75
CA CYS A 561 -23.12 42.67 -3.81
C CYS A 561 -22.19 43.69 -4.48
N GLU A 562 -22.65 44.94 -4.58
CA GLU A 562 -21.89 46.04 -5.18
C GLU A 562 -20.62 46.40 -4.40
N ALA A 563 -20.63 46.19 -3.09
CA ALA A 563 -19.44 46.40 -2.24
C ALA A 563 -18.36 45.32 -2.46
N ARG A 564 -18.70 44.18 -3.09
CA ARG A 564 -17.78 43.08 -3.42
C ARG A 564 -18.14 42.51 -4.80
N PRO A 565 -17.92 43.30 -5.87
CA PRO A 565 -18.37 42.93 -7.20
C PRO A 565 -17.59 41.73 -7.71
N TRP A 566 -18.32 40.75 -8.24
CA TRP A 566 -17.75 39.58 -8.86
C TRP A 566 -17.27 39.90 -10.28
N THR A 567 -16.06 39.48 -10.63
CA THR A 567 -15.39 39.91 -11.86
C THR A 567 -15.41 38.88 -13.01
N ALA A 568 -15.89 37.64 -12.78
CA ALA A 568 -15.94 36.62 -13.83
C ALA A 568 -17.23 36.68 -14.68
N ALA A 569 -17.23 35.98 -15.82
CA ALA A 569 -18.33 35.97 -16.80
C ALA A 569 -19.71 35.60 -16.22
N ARG A 570 -20.78 35.95 -16.95
CA ARG A 570 -22.20 35.90 -16.51
C ARG A 570 -22.61 34.53 -15.93
N ARG A 571 -23.33 34.58 -14.81
CA ARG A 571 -23.73 33.41 -14.00
C ARG A 571 -24.81 32.56 -14.65
N THR A 572 -24.52 31.29 -14.83
CA THR A 572 -25.48 30.24 -15.21
C THR A 572 -26.52 30.00 -14.11
N ALA A 573 -27.67 29.43 -14.48
CA ALA A 573 -28.70 29.03 -13.51
C ALA A 573 -28.18 28.00 -12.48
N VAL A 574 -27.22 27.16 -12.89
CA VAL A 574 -26.56 26.16 -12.05
C VAL A 574 -25.73 26.83 -10.96
N GLU A 575 -24.90 27.82 -11.33
CA GLU A 575 -24.07 28.59 -10.38
C GLU A 575 -24.92 29.29 -9.31
N ARG A 576 -26.05 29.88 -9.71
CA ARG A 576 -26.97 30.55 -8.78
C ARG A 576 -27.58 29.58 -7.76
N ARG A 577 -27.91 28.34 -8.15
CA ARG A 577 -28.45 27.31 -7.23
C ARG A 577 -27.39 26.70 -6.33
N MET A 578 -26.18 26.58 -6.85
CA MET A 578 -25.03 26.08 -6.11
C MET A 578 -24.43 27.14 -5.18
N LEU A 579 -24.71 28.42 -5.40
CA LEU A 579 -24.05 29.52 -4.67
C LEU A 579 -22.52 29.45 -4.79
N VAL A 580 -22.04 28.92 -5.92
CA VAL A 580 -20.64 28.67 -6.21
C VAL A 580 -20.39 28.95 -7.69
N PRO A 581 -19.32 29.70 -8.04
CA PRO A 581 -18.89 29.87 -9.42
C PRO A 581 -18.35 28.55 -10.00
N LEU A 582 -18.71 28.24 -11.24
CA LEU A 582 -18.19 27.10 -11.98
C LEU A 582 -17.06 27.58 -12.92
N GLY A 583 -15.81 27.15 -12.67
CA GLY A 583 -14.65 27.58 -13.45
C GLY A 583 -14.57 26.97 -14.86
N LEU A 584 -13.85 27.65 -15.76
CA LEU A 584 -13.60 27.26 -17.16
C LEU A 584 -12.79 25.97 -17.33
N VAL A 585 -13.09 25.32 -18.46
CA VAL A 585 -12.60 24.06 -19.01
C VAL A 585 -11.10 23.88 -18.91
N ALA A 586 -10.63 22.68 -18.53
CA ALA A 586 -9.27 22.26 -18.84
C ALA A 586 -9.20 21.98 -20.35
N PRO A 587 -8.35 22.70 -21.12
CA PRO A 587 -8.32 22.56 -22.57
C PRO A 587 -8.00 21.11 -22.97
N ALA A 588 -8.50 20.69 -24.14
CA ALA A 588 -8.18 19.40 -24.74
C ALA A 588 -6.66 19.16 -24.78
N PHE A 589 -6.26 17.89 -24.70
CA PHE A 589 -4.85 17.50 -24.72
C PHE A 589 -4.15 18.00 -25.97
N VAL A 590 -2.85 18.22 -25.83
CA VAL A 590 -2.00 18.55 -26.96
C VAL A 590 -1.63 17.24 -27.64
N ASP A 591 -1.98 17.12 -28.91
CA ASP A 591 -1.33 16.16 -29.81
C ASP A 591 0.09 16.66 -30.04
N GLY A 592 1.02 16.19 -29.21
CA GLY A 592 2.44 16.47 -29.38
C GLY A 592 3.08 15.39 -30.25
N ASP A 593 3.76 15.78 -31.32
CA ASP A 593 4.55 14.86 -32.15
C ASP A 593 5.91 14.60 -31.50
N VAL A 594 5.92 13.64 -30.57
CA VAL A 594 7.14 13.19 -29.90
C VAL A 594 8.11 12.56 -30.89
N GLU A 595 7.63 11.94 -31.98
CA GLU A 595 8.52 11.31 -32.95
C GLU A 595 9.30 12.37 -33.73
N ALA A 596 8.65 13.45 -34.17
CA ALA A 596 9.33 14.59 -34.76
C ALA A 596 10.38 15.21 -33.81
N SER A 597 10.03 15.30 -32.53
CA SER A 597 10.96 15.80 -31.49
C SER A 597 12.16 14.86 -31.28
N ILE A 598 11.93 13.54 -31.31
CA ILE A 598 12.99 12.52 -31.27
C ILE A 598 13.91 12.68 -32.48
N GLU A 599 13.35 12.81 -33.68
CA GLU A 599 14.14 12.94 -34.91
C GLU A 599 15.05 14.17 -34.89
N GLU A 600 14.56 15.30 -34.36
CA GLU A 600 15.35 16.52 -34.25
C GLU A 600 16.58 16.31 -33.36
N VAL A 601 16.40 15.67 -32.20
CA VAL A 601 17.48 15.35 -31.27
C VAL A 601 18.41 14.28 -31.85
N VAL A 602 17.89 13.25 -32.54
CA VAL A 602 18.70 12.23 -33.25
C VAL A 602 19.62 12.90 -34.26
N ARG A 603 19.08 13.79 -35.10
CA ARG A 603 19.87 14.50 -36.13
C ARG A 603 20.94 15.38 -35.50
N TYR A 604 20.71 15.93 -34.31
CA TYR A 604 21.72 16.68 -33.58
C TYR A 604 22.81 15.75 -33.03
N VAL A 605 22.42 14.67 -32.34
CA VAL A 605 23.34 13.68 -31.76
C VAL A 605 24.25 13.05 -32.83
N GLN A 606 23.72 12.76 -34.02
CA GLN A 606 24.50 12.22 -35.15
C GLN A 606 25.50 13.21 -35.75
N ARG A 607 25.30 14.52 -35.56
CA ARG A 607 26.20 15.57 -36.03
C ARG A 607 27.34 15.86 -35.06
N LEU A 608 27.26 15.35 -33.82
CA LEU A 608 28.32 15.52 -32.83
C LEU A 608 29.56 14.68 -33.18
N PRO A 609 30.78 15.18 -32.92
CA PRO A 609 32.01 14.42 -33.13
C PRO A 609 32.01 13.07 -32.37
N LEU A 610 32.60 12.03 -32.97
CA LEU A 610 32.55 10.66 -32.42
C LEU A 610 33.30 10.49 -31.09
N ASP A 611 34.29 11.32 -30.83
CA ASP A 611 35.10 11.39 -29.62
C ASP A 611 34.50 12.27 -28.51
N PHE A 612 33.32 12.87 -28.76
CA PHE A 612 32.72 13.81 -27.83
C PHE A 612 31.99 13.12 -26.67
N ASP A 613 32.32 13.52 -25.44
CA ASP A 613 31.62 13.14 -24.21
C ASP A 613 30.27 13.89 -24.14
N ILE A 614 29.19 13.22 -24.55
CA ILE A 614 27.86 13.83 -24.56
C ILE A 614 27.38 14.00 -23.11
N VAL A 615 27.28 15.25 -22.64
CA VAL A 615 26.64 15.57 -21.34
C VAL A 615 25.33 16.28 -21.61
N ILE A 616 24.24 15.75 -21.04
CA ILE A 616 22.88 16.21 -21.27
C ILE A 616 22.22 16.51 -19.93
N ALA A 617 21.53 17.64 -19.83
CA ALA A 617 20.60 17.93 -18.75
C ALA A 617 19.16 17.81 -19.22
N THR A 618 18.30 17.23 -18.38
CA THR A 618 16.85 17.23 -18.59
C THR A 618 16.22 18.26 -17.65
N ASP A 619 15.25 19.03 -18.15
CA ASP A 619 14.47 19.95 -17.34
C ASP A 619 12.96 19.79 -17.63
N GLY A 620 12.18 19.91 -16.58
CA GLY A 620 10.73 19.78 -16.56
C GLY A 620 10.08 21.11 -16.16
N GLY A 621 9.42 21.74 -17.12
CA GLY A 621 8.83 23.07 -16.96
C GLY A 621 7.31 23.09 -17.08
N CYS A 622 6.77 24.30 -16.93
CA CYS A 622 5.38 24.58 -17.27
C CYS A 622 5.32 25.67 -18.35
N LEU A 623 4.71 25.38 -19.50
CA LEU A 623 4.35 26.40 -20.46
C LEU A 623 3.01 27.02 -20.07
N VAL A 624 3.01 28.34 -19.84
CA VAL A 624 1.82 29.15 -19.57
C VAL A 624 1.44 29.85 -20.87
N HIS A 625 0.30 29.48 -21.44
CA HIS A 625 -0.26 30.23 -22.57
C HIS A 625 -1.10 31.40 -22.03
N PRO A 626 -0.91 32.64 -22.51
CA PRO A 626 -1.74 33.78 -22.10
C PRO A 626 -3.23 33.46 -22.27
N GLY A 627 -4.03 33.70 -21.22
CA GLY A 627 -5.47 33.39 -21.20
C GLY A 627 -5.83 31.97 -20.73
N LEU A 628 -4.83 31.10 -20.49
CA LEU A 628 -4.98 29.77 -19.90
C LEU A 628 -4.16 29.65 -18.60
N ASP A 629 -3.99 30.75 -17.87
CA ASP A 629 -3.11 30.85 -16.70
C ASP A 629 -3.50 29.87 -15.57
N ALA A 630 -4.75 29.41 -15.55
CA ALA A 630 -5.25 28.38 -14.62
C ALA A 630 -4.90 26.93 -15.05
N HIS A 631 -4.41 26.72 -16.26
CA HIS A 631 -4.18 25.43 -16.92
C HIS A 631 -2.74 25.29 -17.39
N GLN A 632 -1.85 25.20 -16.41
CA GLN A 632 -0.43 24.90 -16.58
C GLN A 632 -0.21 23.59 -17.37
N ARG A 633 0.59 23.63 -18.44
CA ARG A 633 0.94 22.47 -19.28
C ARG A 633 2.38 22.04 -19.02
N ALA A 634 2.61 20.75 -18.86
CA ALA A 634 3.96 20.22 -18.67
C ALA A 634 4.74 20.34 -19.98
N ALA A 635 5.98 20.81 -19.88
CA ALA A 635 6.89 20.96 -20.99
C ALA A 635 8.20 20.26 -20.65
N TRP A 636 8.75 19.51 -21.60
CA TRP A 636 10.02 18.84 -21.46
C TRP A 636 11.10 19.67 -22.15
N ALA A 637 12.32 19.65 -21.60
CA ALA A 637 13.50 20.21 -22.23
C ALA A 637 14.70 19.29 -22.07
N VAL A 638 15.57 19.32 -23.07
CA VAL A 638 16.85 18.60 -23.14
C VAL A 638 17.91 19.61 -23.53
N VAL A 639 18.90 19.79 -22.67
CA VAL A 639 20.00 20.75 -22.87
C VAL A 639 21.31 19.98 -22.96
N PHE A 640 22.04 20.14 -24.05
CA PHE A 640 23.39 19.61 -24.21
C PHE A 640 24.39 20.59 -23.62
N TYR A 641 25.49 20.08 -23.05
CA TYR A 641 26.56 20.90 -22.47
C TYR A 641 27.15 21.92 -23.47
N GLU A 642 27.15 21.60 -24.76
CA GLU A 642 27.57 22.51 -25.83
C GLU A 642 26.58 23.66 -26.13
N GLY A 643 25.44 23.70 -25.44
CA GLY A 643 24.48 24.80 -25.51
C GLY A 643 23.26 24.55 -26.39
N ALA A 644 23.16 23.40 -27.08
CA ALA A 644 21.93 23.06 -27.81
C ALA A 644 20.79 22.73 -26.84
N CYS A 645 19.61 23.31 -27.07
CA CYS A 645 18.43 23.10 -26.26
C CYS A 645 17.26 22.70 -27.16
N PHE A 646 16.63 21.58 -26.81
CA PHE A 646 15.41 21.09 -27.45
C PHE A 646 14.31 21.08 -26.39
N SER A 647 13.11 21.53 -26.75
CA SER A 647 11.99 21.51 -25.82
C SER A 647 10.67 21.32 -26.55
N GLY A 648 9.67 20.84 -25.82
CA GLY A 648 8.35 20.62 -26.36
C GLY A 648 7.31 20.42 -25.28
N LEU A 649 6.05 20.32 -25.70
CA LEU A 649 4.94 20.00 -24.80
C LEU A 649 4.90 18.49 -24.55
N VAL A 650 4.53 18.10 -23.33
CA VAL A 650 4.28 16.69 -22.99
C VAL A 650 2.97 16.24 -23.65
N PRO A 651 2.98 15.20 -24.51
CA PRO A 651 1.74 14.72 -25.12
C PRO A 651 0.87 13.97 -24.10
N GLY A 652 -0.42 13.90 -24.40
CA GLY A 652 -1.37 13.10 -23.63
C GLY A 652 -1.73 13.70 -22.26
N PRO A 653 -2.41 12.92 -21.41
CA PRO A 653 -3.16 13.52 -20.31
C PRO A 653 -2.38 13.81 -19.04
N GLU A 654 -1.18 13.26 -18.91
CA GLU A 654 -0.36 13.48 -17.73
C GLU A 654 0.46 14.77 -17.82
N GLN A 655 -0.10 15.87 -17.31
CA GLN A 655 0.52 17.20 -17.31
C GLN A 655 1.14 17.52 -15.94
N ILE A 656 2.18 16.78 -15.53
CA ILE A 656 2.91 17.03 -14.27
C ILE A 656 4.42 17.00 -14.48
N ALA A 657 5.15 17.59 -13.50
CA ALA A 657 6.62 17.64 -13.43
C ALA A 657 7.36 16.28 -13.36
N ALA A 658 6.65 15.17 -13.47
CA ALA A 658 7.27 13.85 -13.61
C ALA A 658 7.05 13.26 -15.01
N ALA A 659 6.20 13.86 -15.83
CA ALA A 659 5.88 13.39 -17.18
C ALA A 659 6.69 14.13 -18.25
N ASP A 660 6.99 15.41 -18.02
CA ASP A 660 8.03 16.16 -18.71
C ASP A 660 9.40 15.49 -18.58
N GLU A 661 9.83 15.15 -17.36
CA GLU A 661 11.10 14.48 -17.11
C GLU A 661 11.18 13.14 -17.85
N ARG A 662 10.10 12.35 -17.83
CA ARG A 662 10.05 11.05 -18.53
C ARG A 662 10.05 11.21 -20.05
N THR A 663 9.40 12.25 -20.56
CA THR A 663 9.40 12.57 -21.99
C THR A 663 10.79 13.00 -22.44
N ALA A 664 11.46 13.90 -21.69
CA ALA A 664 12.83 14.31 -21.94
C ALA A 664 13.79 13.10 -21.92
N LEU A 665 13.68 12.24 -20.90
CA LEU A 665 14.46 11.02 -20.78
C LEU A 665 14.25 10.05 -21.95
N LEU A 666 12.99 9.85 -22.37
CA LEU A 666 12.66 9.00 -23.51
C LEU A 666 13.30 9.54 -24.80
N ILE A 667 13.18 10.85 -25.04
CA ILE A 667 13.73 11.51 -26.21
C ILE A 667 15.25 11.35 -26.26
N VAL A 668 15.94 11.60 -25.14
CA VAL A 668 17.38 11.42 -25.02
C VAL A 668 17.79 9.96 -25.21
N ALA A 669 17.13 9.03 -24.52
CA ALA A 669 17.47 7.60 -24.58
C ALA A 669 17.31 7.03 -25.99
N VAL A 670 16.21 7.37 -26.67
CA VAL A 670 15.97 6.96 -28.05
C VAL A 670 16.96 7.63 -28.99
N ALA A 671 17.26 8.93 -28.79
CA ALA A 671 18.22 9.64 -29.63
C ALA A 671 19.64 9.09 -29.52
N LEU A 672 20.12 8.80 -28.31
CA LEU A 672 21.43 8.17 -28.08
C LEU A 672 21.48 6.75 -28.67
N THR A 673 20.42 5.96 -28.48
CA THR A 673 20.33 4.59 -29.04
C THR A 673 20.36 4.60 -30.56
N ARG A 674 19.53 5.44 -31.21
CA ARG A 674 19.47 5.57 -32.67
C ARG A 674 20.72 6.22 -33.25
N GLY A 675 21.36 7.10 -32.50
CA GLY A 675 22.66 7.69 -32.85
C GLY A 675 23.85 6.75 -32.62
N ASN A 676 23.64 5.59 -31.97
CA ASN A 676 24.70 4.69 -31.50
C ASN A 676 25.77 5.43 -30.67
N ARG A 677 25.33 6.29 -29.75
CA ARG A 677 26.19 7.11 -28.87
C ARG A 677 25.93 6.77 -27.40
N GLN A 678 26.93 7.02 -26.56
CA GLN A 678 26.76 7.04 -25.10
C GLN A 678 26.79 8.50 -24.62
N GLY A 679 26.09 8.79 -23.52
CA GLY A 679 26.05 10.12 -22.93
C GLY A 679 25.78 10.08 -21.43
N LYS A 680 26.33 11.06 -20.72
CA LYS A 680 26.15 11.30 -19.28
C LYS A 680 24.96 12.20 -19.07
N LEU A 681 24.05 11.81 -18.18
CA LEU A 681 22.83 12.56 -17.91
C LEU A 681 22.87 13.27 -16.55
N LEU A 682 22.49 14.54 -16.56
CA LEU A 682 22.26 15.40 -15.40
C LEU A 682 20.75 15.56 -15.22
N ILE A 683 20.21 14.97 -14.17
CA ILE A 683 18.77 14.96 -13.92
C ILE A 683 18.47 15.79 -12.67
N ASP A 684 17.70 16.87 -12.80
CA ASP A 684 17.38 17.77 -11.68
C ASP A 684 16.30 17.17 -10.75
N ASN A 685 15.39 16.37 -11.31
CA ASN A 685 14.45 15.55 -10.55
C ASN A 685 14.71 14.06 -10.81
N LEU A 686 15.08 13.28 -9.80
CA LEU A 686 15.14 11.81 -9.88
C LEU A 686 13.81 11.16 -9.40
N PRO A 687 12.70 11.12 -10.18
CA PRO A 687 11.57 10.26 -9.88
C PRO A 687 11.78 8.87 -10.51
N GLY A 688 12.40 7.95 -9.77
CA GLY A 688 11.98 6.55 -9.84
C GLY A 688 12.70 5.56 -10.78
N PHE A 689 13.87 5.86 -11.34
CA PHE A 689 14.75 4.84 -11.92
C PHE A 689 15.79 4.33 -10.91
N THR A 690 15.33 3.69 -9.83
CA THR A 690 16.20 2.85 -8.99
C THR A 690 15.48 1.55 -8.63
N ARG A 691 15.48 0.62 -9.58
CA ARG A 691 15.54 -0.82 -9.27
C ARG A 691 16.72 -1.39 -10.03
N GLY A 692 17.88 -1.37 -9.38
CA GLY A 692 19.12 -1.97 -9.83
C GLY A 692 20.31 -1.14 -9.35
N GLY A 693 21.06 -1.63 -8.36
CA GLY A 693 22.35 -1.03 -7.93
C GLY A 693 22.31 -0.23 -6.61
N PRO A 694 23.22 -0.50 -5.66
CA PRO A 694 23.26 0.17 -4.36
C PRO A 694 24.09 1.45 -4.40
N GLY A 695 23.45 2.61 -4.16
CA GLY A 695 24.13 3.76 -3.56
C GLY A 695 23.84 5.12 -4.17
N VAL A 696 22.72 5.77 -3.81
CA VAL A 696 22.62 7.24 -3.82
C VAL A 696 21.75 7.68 -2.63
N ARG A 697 22.26 8.64 -1.84
CA ARG A 697 21.62 9.16 -0.62
C ARG A 697 20.57 10.23 -0.97
N ARG A 698 19.40 10.16 -0.33
CA ARG A 698 18.33 11.18 -0.38
C ARG A 698 18.82 12.57 0.04
N ALA A 699 18.58 13.59 -0.79
CA ALA A 699 18.56 14.99 -0.37
C ALA A 699 17.11 15.44 -0.10
N THR A 700 16.93 16.12 1.03
CA THR A 700 15.66 16.69 1.51
C THR A 700 15.41 18.07 0.90
N ARG A 701 14.14 18.36 0.57
CA ARG A 701 13.65 19.69 0.14
C ARG A 701 14.07 20.80 1.12
N GLY A 702 15.05 21.60 0.72
CA GLY A 702 15.35 22.94 1.24
C GLY A 702 15.02 23.98 0.17
N ARG A 703 14.56 25.16 0.59
CA ARG A 703 14.30 26.32 -0.28
C ARG A 703 15.61 26.79 -0.92
N HIS A 704 15.52 27.27 -2.17
CA HIS A 704 16.51 27.97 -2.98
C HIS A 704 17.95 28.02 -2.44
N GLY A 705 18.86 27.35 -3.15
CA GLY A 705 20.31 27.43 -2.98
C GLY A 705 20.96 26.05 -2.93
N ASP A 706 21.71 25.72 -4.00
CA ASP A 706 22.69 24.63 -4.11
C ASP A 706 22.19 23.18 -3.93
N ALA A 707 21.65 22.61 -5.01
CA ALA A 707 21.68 21.17 -5.24
C ALA A 707 22.56 20.89 -6.46
N SER A 708 23.72 20.24 -6.27
CA SER A 708 24.53 19.78 -7.40
C SER A 708 23.83 18.61 -8.10
N PRO A 709 23.66 18.63 -9.44
CA PRO A 709 23.04 17.55 -10.18
C PRO A 709 23.88 16.26 -10.09
N ALA A 710 23.21 15.10 -10.01
CA ALA A 710 23.87 13.81 -9.99
C ALA A 710 24.12 13.32 -11.42
N LEU A 711 25.37 13.00 -11.77
CA LEU A 711 25.71 12.33 -13.03
C LEU A 711 25.27 10.86 -13.00
N VAL A 712 24.52 10.44 -14.02
CA VAL A 712 24.18 9.04 -14.30
C VAL A 712 24.79 8.68 -15.67
N ASN A 713 25.52 7.57 -15.74
CA ASN A 713 26.05 7.01 -17.00
C ASN A 713 24.96 6.24 -17.76
#